data_AF-A0A5W2RJ87-F1
#
_entry.id   AF-A0A5W2RJ87-F1
#
_cell.length_a   1.000
_cell.length_b   1.000
_cell.length_c   1.000
_cell.angle_alpha   90.00
_cell.angle_beta   90.00
_cell.angle_gamma   90.00
#
_symmetry.space_group_name_H-M   'P 1'
#
loop_
_entity.id
_entity.type
_entity.pdbx_description
1 polymer ?
#
loop_
_entity_poly.entity_id
_entity_poly.type
_entity_poly.pdbx_seq_one_letter_code
_entity_poly.pdbx_strand_id
1 'polypeptide(L)'
;MSTTPTNLPVPSETPQDLKFNAGKIDEFVTSESSEYVDRFGGKHRTIAGINYDANQAITNYGYITKDSFEDGSTISNANECLRWKSNGEYYRWDGTLPKVVPPASTPDSTGGIGQGKWVGVGDASLRSDLSDPDGYQLIGGLSENYSPPAKFVVVDNEPYNGDLKAALSEAEAGTVFWLGKKTYNITGLYGTGRNTVENISIVGTGMPQLSDDKTRFIDGTGTVIQGAVKNQARGFKTFNLGIDVGAYVSQNVYTTETYEDALAHYGVGSNANIEIDNVKTLSSVNVASKPGTHSILLEQLSGVTLGYVECIGGFHGLTIKCQNLQGGIAHCYGQYGDAFIFKSDSGGACASNYMERIAVGLYDNAGWPDVTMGGIYDAHDDVTIDRIGIGELIVQNASWGFIPSDANTGFITNVSIGRYSAFNVYGNYYSLTIDNKCVGWTIGEHRISNASGGIRVHPDSAEINIGTGSAKGNTESGYALGGNSLSHGVLFANENGKAGVDYLGGIGFDASLVRGYVNGTVLVSGYPGVKDGNPVNGWADTGDFDMMLTGKTVQITGSLTRGTAAVAYNTIAACRPLKRVPVPAWGVSATSSMIPVECYIETNGQLNVAGFASIPTGGTVYFSGQYLTK
;
A
#
# COMPACT_ATOMS: atom_id res chain seq x y z
N MET A 1 40.87 -52.19 78.91
CA MET A 1 41.50 -52.16 77.57
C MET A 1 41.37 -50.76 77.03
N SER A 2 42.46 -50.15 76.56
CA SER A 2 42.42 -48.86 75.83
C SER A 2 41.54 -49.00 74.59
N THR A 3 40.63 -48.05 74.36
CA THR A 3 39.73 -48.00 73.19
C THR A 3 40.21 -47.03 72.12
N THR A 4 41.32 -46.34 72.38
CA THR A 4 41.89 -45.37 71.44
C THR A 4 42.87 -46.09 70.50
N PRO A 5 42.67 -46.01 69.17
CA PRO A 5 43.59 -46.63 68.21
C PRO A 5 44.99 -46.01 68.31
N THR A 6 46.01 -46.77 67.92
CA THR A 6 47.40 -46.30 67.91
C THR A 6 47.70 -45.43 66.69
N ASN A 7 48.85 -44.75 66.73
CA ASN A 7 49.39 -44.04 65.58
C ASN A 7 50.36 -44.91 64.74
N LEU A 8 50.31 -46.23 64.88
CA LEU A 8 51.15 -47.15 64.08
C LEU A 8 50.66 -47.20 62.63
N PRO A 9 51.55 -47.36 61.63
CA PRO A 9 51.17 -47.43 60.21
C PRO A 9 50.07 -48.46 59.91
N VAL A 10 49.32 -48.26 58.83
CA VAL A 10 48.40 -49.28 58.31
C VAL A 10 49.20 -50.25 57.42
N PRO A 11 49.13 -51.59 57.62
CA PRO A 11 48.33 -52.31 58.63
C PRO A 11 49.01 -52.40 60.01
N SER A 12 48.21 -52.53 61.07
CA SER A 12 48.68 -52.76 62.45
C SER A 12 47.91 -53.92 63.08
N GLU A 13 48.64 -54.84 63.70
CA GLU A 13 48.08 -56.02 64.38
C GLU A 13 47.83 -55.80 65.87
N THR A 14 47.99 -54.57 66.37
CA THR A 14 47.73 -54.33 67.79
C THR A 14 46.25 -54.56 68.12
N PRO A 15 45.92 -55.19 69.26
CA PRO A 15 44.53 -55.54 69.57
C PRO A 15 43.55 -54.36 69.54
N GLN A 16 44.01 -53.16 69.93
CA GLN A 16 43.20 -51.94 69.91
C GLN A 16 42.95 -51.41 68.49
N ASP A 17 43.92 -51.56 67.59
CA ASP A 17 43.76 -51.20 66.18
C ASP A 17 42.85 -52.17 65.43
N LEU A 18 42.93 -53.47 65.74
CA LEU A 18 42.03 -54.47 65.17
C LEU A 18 40.56 -54.20 65.53
N LYS A 19 40.29 -53.79 66.77
CA LYS A 19 38.93 -53.40 67.18
C LYS A 19 38.43 -52.17 66.42
N PHE A 20 39.26 -51.14 66.26
CA PHE A 20 38.89 -49.96 65.48
C PHE A 20 38.64 -50.30 64.01
N ASN A 21 39.53 -51.08 63.39
CA ASN A 21 39.43 -51.53 62.00
C ASN A 21 38.14 -52.33 61.76
N ALA A 22 37.76 -53.21 62.70
CA ALA A 22 36.51 -53.97 62.61
C ALA A 22 35.27 -53.05 62.58
N GLY A 23 35.26 -51.99 63.40
CA GLY A 23 34.19 -50.98 63.37
C GLY A 23 34.16 -50.17 62.06
N LYS A 24 35.31 -49.91 61.45
CA LYS A 24 35.39 -49.22 60.15
C LYS A 24 35.01 -50.10 58.97
N ILE A 25 35.22 -51.42 59.06
CA ILE A 25 34.67 -52.38 58.09
C ILE A 25 33.14 -52.40 58.19
N ASP A 26 32.58 -52.40 59.40
CA ASP A 26 31.13 -52.31 59.59
C ASP A 26 30.56 -51.02 58.98
N GLU A 27 31.21 -49.88 59.20
CA GLU A 27 30.85 -48.58 58.60
C GLU A 27 31.01 -48.60 57.06
N PHE A 28 32.08 -49.20 56.52
CA PHE A 28 32.27 -49.37 55.08
C PHE A 28 31.13 -50.16 54.44
N VAL A 29 30.67 -51.23 55.10
CA VAL A 29 29.68 -52.16 54.56
C VAL A 29 28.25 -51.65 54.72
N THR A 30 27.92 -51.04 55.86
CA THR A 30 26.51 -50.79 56.25
C THR A 30 26.10 -49.32 56.24
N SER A 31 27.05 -48.38 56.17
CA SER A 31 26.73 -46.95 56.20
C SER A 31 26.09 -46.47 54.90
N GLU A 32 25.07 -45.62 55.02
CA GLU A 32 24.46 -44.90 53.89
C GLU A 32 25.27 -43.65 53.47
N SER A 33 26.23 -43.21 54.29
CA SER A 33 27.18 -42.14 53.93
C SER A 33 28.06 -42.59 52.77
N SER A 34 28.43 -41.70 51.87
CA SER A 34 29.31 -42.00 50.72
C SER A 34 30.77 -42.24 51.13
N GLU A 35 31.17 -41.79 52.31
CA GLU A 35 32.54 -41.87 52.82
C GLU A 35 32.57 -42.24 54.30
N TYR A 36 33.66 -42.89 54.72
CA TYR A 36 34.06 -43.06 56.11
C TYR A 36 35.47 -42.52 56.34
N VAL A 37 35.80 -42.18 57.58
CA VAL A 37 37.11 -41.62 57.97
C VAL A 37 37.91 -42.66 58.75
N ASP A 38 39.18 -42.86 58.37
CA ASP A 38 40.11 -43.77 59.05
C ASP A 38 40.73 -43.14 60.32
N ARG A 39 41.60 -43.90 61.01
CA ARG A 39 42.22 -43.44 62.27
C ARG A 39 43.21 -42.28 62.12
N PHE A 40 43.62 -41.98 60.89
CA PHE A 40 44.54 -40.89 60.54
C PHE A 40 43.81 -39.68 59.94
N GLY A 41 42.47 -39.72 59.85
CA GLY A 41 41.67 -38.67 59.24
C GLY A 41 41.50 -38.79 57.73
N GLY A 42 41.99 -39.88 57.11
CA GLY A 42 41.84 -40.15 55.68
C GLY A 42 40.40 -40.54 55.34
N LYS A 43 39.85 -39.98 54.26
CA LYS A 43 38.51 -40.30 53.76
C LYS A 43 38.56 -41.43 52.74
N HIS A 44 37.67 -42.40 52.88
CA HIS A 44 37.55 -43.57 52.02
C HIS A 44 36.10 -43.77 51.62
N ARG A 45 35.85 -44.30 50.41
CA ARG A 45 34.48 -44.62 49.98
C ARG A 45 33.91 -45.79 50.79
N THR A 46 32.63 -45.69 51.15
CA THR A 46 31.81 -46.83 51.61
C THR A 46 31.28 -47.61 50.41
N ILE A 47 30.62 -48.76 50.64
CA ILE A 47 29.87 -49.47 49.59
C ILE A 47 28.80 -48.57 48.96
N ALA A 48 28.10 -47.75 49.75
CA ALA A 48 27.11 -46.80 49.23
C ALA A 48 27.76 -45.76 48.29
N GLY A 49 28.92 -45.22 48.66
CA GLY A 49 29.68 -44.30 47.81
C GLY A 49 30.20 -44.94 46.53
N ILE A 50 30.71 -46.18 46.60
CA ILE A 50 31.17 -46.94 45.43
C ILE A 50 30.01 -47.23 44.47
N ASN A 51 28.85 -47.65 44.99
CA ASN A 51 27.67 -47.91 44.18
C ASN A 51 27.15 -46.64 43.51
N TYR A 52 27.16 -45.51 44.23
CA TYR A 52 26.81 -44.21 43.66
C TYR A 52 27.74 -43.84 42.50
N ASP A 53 29.06 -43.87 42.73
CA ASP A 53 30.06 -43.53 41.71
C ASP A 53 29.99 -44.51 40.51
N ALA A 54 29.76 -45.80 40.76
CA ALA A 54 29.60 -46.81 39.72
C ALA A 54 28.33 -46.58 38.88
N ASN A 55 27.20 -46.22 39.50
CA ASN A 55 25.98 -45.89 38.78
C ASN A 55 26.12 -44.61 37.94
N GLN A 56 26.82 -43.60 38.46
CA GLN A 56 27.15 -42.39 37.70
C GLN A 56 28.07 -42.72 36.51
N ALA A 57 29.08 -43.57 36.71
CA ALA A 57 29.97 -44.02 35.63
C ALA A 57 29.22 -44.83 34.56
N ILE A 58 28.32 -45.74 34.95
CA ILE A 58 27.49 -46.54 34.03
C ILE A 58 26.55 -45.65 33.21
N THR A 59 26.00 -44.60 33.81
CA THR A 59 25.16 -43.61 33.11
C THR A 59 25.95 -42.86 32.03
N ASN A 60 27.26 -42.66 32.23
CA ASN A 60 28.14 -41.96 31.29
C ASN A 60 28.73 -42.85 30.18
N TYR A 61 28.64 -44.19 30.26
CA TYR A 61 29.25 -45.12 29.28
C TYR A 61 28.36 -45.53 28.09
N GLY A 62 27.22 -44.84 27.88
CA GLY A 62 26.34 -45.07 26.74
C GLY A 62 25.37 -46.25 26.93
N TYR A 63 24.43 -46.38 25.99
CA TYR A 63 23.34 -47.35 26.07
C TYR A 63 23.68 -48.69 25.38
N ILE A 64 23.32 -49.79 26.03
CA ILE A 64 23.34 -51.14 25.47
C ILE A 64 21.97 -51.41 24.83
N THR A 65 21.91 -51.37 23.49
CA THR A 65 20.67 -51.55 22.73
C THR A 65 20.28 -53.03 22.60
N LYS A 66 19.02 -53.36 22.92
CA LYS A 66 18.39 -54.67 22.76
C LYS A 66 17.17 -54.55 21.83
N ASP A 67 16.80 -55.63 21.16
CA ASP A 67 15.62 -55.73 20.28
C ASP A 67 14.79 -56.93 20.78
N SER A 68 13.47 -56.89 20.95
CA SER A 68 12.55 -55.74 20.92
C SER A 68 11.40 -55.98 21.93
N PHE A 69 10.49 -55.01 22.11
CA PHE A 69 9.27 -55.25 22.88
C PHE A 69 8.41 -56.39 22.31
N GLU A 70 8.41 -56.55 20.99
CA GLU A 70 7.69 -57.58 20.26
C GLU A 70 8.30 -58.98 20.42
N ASP A 71 9.63 -59.08 20.52
CA ASP A 71 10.33 -60.37 20.70
C ASP A 71 10.45 -60.75 22.19
N GLY A 72 10.23 -59.78 23.08
CA GLY A 72 10.44 -59.92 24.52
C GLY A 72 11.91 -59.83 24.91
N SER A 73 12.18 -59.36 26.13
CA SER A 73 13.54 -59.23 26.65
C SER A 73 13.57 -59.15 28.17
N THR A 74 14.76 -59.13 28.74
CA THR A 74 14.96 -58.76 30.15
C THR A 74 15.97 -57.63 30.22
N ILE A 75 15.57 -56.52 30.82
CA ILE A 75 16.44 -55.38 31.15
C ILE A 75 17.04 -55.65 32.51
N SER A 76 18.34 -55.85 32.56
CA SER A 76 19.10 -56.22 33.75
C SER A 76 19.93 -55.06 34.27
N ASN A 77 20.32 -54.13 33.41
CA ASN A 77 21.17 -52.99 33.74
C ASN A 77 20.48 -51.66 33.40
N ALA A 78 20.78 -50.61 34.17
CA ALA A 78 20.18 -49.29 34.00
C ALA A 78 20.51 -48.61 32.65
N ASN A 79 21.59 -49.04 31.99
CA ASN A 79 22.00 -48.54 30.69
C ASN A 79 21.54 -49.43 29.52
N GLU A 80 20.71 -50.45 29.77
CA GLU A 80 20.10 -51.25 28.70
C GLU A 80 18.81 -50.61 28.20
N CYS A 81 18.65 -50.56 26.88
CA CYS A 81 17.50 -49.96 26.22
C CYS A 81 16.88 -50.95 25.25
N LEU A 82 15.56 -51.07 25.25
CA LEU A 82 14.82 -51.98 24.38
C LEU A 82 14.18 -51.20 23.23
N ARG A 83 14.34 -51.68 22.00
CA ARG A 83 13.69 -51.09 20.83
C ARG A 83 12.21 -51.45 20.77
N TRP A 84 11.37 -50.49 20.45
CA TRP A 84 9.99 -50.72 20.02
C TRP A 84 9.94 -50.68 18.49
N LYS A 85 9.71 -51.82 17.82
CA LYS A 85 9.83 -51.89 16.34
C LYS A 85 8.78 -51.03 15.64
N SER A 86 7.63 -50.80 16.27
CA SER A 86 6.55 -50.00 15.67
C SER A 86 6.94 -48.56 15.34
N ASN A 87 7.83 -47.94 16.12
CA ASN A 87 8.31 -46.57 15.88
C ASN A 87 9.85 -46.49 15.73
N GLY A 88 10.57 -47.58 15.95
CA GLY A 88 12.03 -47.64 15.83
C GLY A 88 12.77 -47.07 17.05
N GLU A 89 12.06 -46.60 18.07
CA GLU A 89 12.62 -45.92 19.24
C GLU A 89 13.18 -46.88 20.28
N TYR A 90 14.18 -46.44 21.05
CA TYR A 90 14.72 -47.17 22.19
C TYR A 90 14.21 -46.60 23.50
N TYR A 91 13.88 -47.48 24.44
CA TYR A 91 13.41 -47.12 25.77
C TYR A 91 14.26 -47.79 26.85
N ARG A 92 14.75 -47.00 27.82
CA ARG A 92 15.36 -47.53 29.05
C ARG A 92 14.29 -47.71 30.13
N TRP A 93 14.50 -48.67 31.03
CA TRP A 93 13.64 -48.85 32.20
C TRP A 93 14.19 -48.04 33.39
N ASP A 94 13.38 -47.14 33.91
CA ASP A 94 13.69 -46.25 35.05
C ASP A 94 13.14 -46.80 36.38
N GLY A 95 12.55 -48.00 36.38
CA GLY A 95 12.04 -48.67 37.58
C GLY A 95 12.99 -49.74 38.14
N THR A 96 12.50 -50.58 39.04
CA THR A 96 13.29 -51.68 39.64
C THR A 96 13.72 -52.71 38.60
N LEU A 97 15.00 -53.09 38.63
CA LEU A 97 15.62 -54.10 37.77
C LEU A 97 15.80 -55.46 38.51
N PRO A 98 15.76 -56.61 37.81
CA PRO A 98 15.56 -56.73 36.37
C PRO A 98 14.09 -56.57 35.95
N LYS A 99 13.87 -55.96 34.78
CA LYS A 99 12.56 -55.82 34.16
C LYS A 99 12.37 -56.86 33.06
N VAL A 100 11.47 -57.80 33.29
CA VAL A 100 11.04 -58.79 32.28
C VAL A 100 9.95 -58.17 31.38
N VAL A 101 10.15 -58.29 30.07
CA VAL A 101 9.26 -57.84 29.00
C VAL A 101 8.82 -59.08 28.23
N PRO A 102 7.56 -59.53 28.36
CA PRO A 102 7.06 -60.67 27.59
C PRO A 102 7.05 -60.38 26.08
N PRO A 103 7.15 -61.40 25.21
CA PRO A 103 6.91 -61.23 23.78
C PRO A 103 5.54 -60.62 23.48
N ALA A 104 5.41 -59.97 22.33
CA ALA A 104 4.23 -59.23 21.87
C ALA A 104 3.79 -58.09 22.80
N SER A 105 4.74 -57.40 23.42
CA SER A 105 4.48 -56.26 24.32
C SER A 105 4.71 -54.90 23.64
N THR A 106 4.31 -53.84 24.34
CA THR A 106 4.66 -52.43 24.08
C THR A 106 5.19 -51.81 25.39
N PRO A 107 5.79 -50.60 25.34
CA PRO A 107 6.09 -49.85 26.56
C PRO A 107 4.86 -49.69 27.47
N ASP A 108 3.70 -49.38 26.89
CA ASP A 108 2.44 -49.23 27.64
C ASP A 108 1.96 -50.53 28.28
N SER A 109 1.98 -51.65 27.54
CA SER A 109 1.53 -52.93 28.08
C SER A 109 2.44 -53.50 29.17
N THR A 110 3.64 -52.94 29.34
CA THR A 110 4.65 -53.43 30.29
C THR A 110 5.07 -52.41 31.34
N GLY A 111 4.34 -51.31 31.51
CA GLY A 111 4.58 -50.38 32.63
C GLY A 111 4.21 -48.92 32.36
N GLY A 112 3.98 -48.56 31.10
CA GLY A 112 3.76 -47.18 30.69
C GLY A 112 5.05 -46.40 30.47
N ILE A 113 4.93 -45.21 29.91
CA ILE A 113 6.03 -44.26 29.70
C ILE A 113 6.00 -43.20 30.80
N GLY A 114 7.16 -42.81 31.35
CA GLY A 114 7.31 -41.77 32.37
C GLY A 114 8.33 -42.09 33.47
N GLN A 115 8.42 -41.22 34.48
CA GLN A 115 9.34 -41.36 35.61
C GLN A 115 9.08 -42.66 36.39
N GLY A 116 10.14 -43.43 36.68
CA GLY A 116 10.03 -44.75 37.30
C GLY A 116 9.48 -45.85 36.38
N LYS A 117 9.30 -45.56 35.08
CA LYS A 117 8.75 -46.47 34.06
C LYS A 117 9.65 -46.49 32.81
N TRP A 118 9.11 -46.72 31.61
CA TRP A 118 9.89 -46.61 30.37
C TRP A 118 10.19 -45.15 30.04
N VAL A 119 11.43 -44.87 29.64
CA VAL A 119 11.89 -43.53 29.26
C VAL A 119 12.59 -43.64 27.90
N GLY A 120 12.18 -42.83 26.93
CA GLY A 120 12.82 -42.77 25.61
C GLY A 120 14.27 -42.31 25.71
N VAL A 121 15.16 -42.92 24.92
CA VAL A 121 16.60 -42.62 24.94
C VAL A 121 17.13 -42.39 23.52
N GLY A 122 17.17 -41.12 23.08
CA GLY A 122 17.83 -40.77 21.82
C GLY A 122 17.46 -39.42 21.21
N ASP A 123 18.16 -39.09 20.12
CA ASP A 123 17.88 -37.99 19.19
C ASP A 123 16.54 -38.16 18.47
N ALA A 124 16.08 -39.40 18.28
CA ALA A 124 14.86 -39.71 17.56
C ALA A 124 13.57 -39.33 18.34
N SER A 125 13.53 -39.49 19.67
CA SER A 125 12.41 -39.00 20.48
C SER A 125 12.31 -37.47 20.48
N LEU A 126 13.43 -36.76 20.62
CA LEU A 126 13.43 -35.29 20.52
C LEU A 126 13.05 -34.83 19.10
N ARG A 127 13.51 -35.52 18.04
CA ARG A 127 13.09 -35.23 16.67
C ARG A 127 11.61 -35.47 16.45
N SER A 128 11.07 -36.55 17.02
CA SER A 128 9.63 -36.84 17.01
C SER A 128 8.86 -35.72 17.71
N ASP A 129 9.26 -35.38 18.92
CA ASP A 129 8.62 -34.33 19.72
C ASP A 129 8.72 -32.94 19.04
N LEU A 130 9.85 -32.63 18.38
CA LEU A 130 10.04 -31.40 17.60
C LEU A 130 9.26 -31.41 16.28
N SER A 131 8.91 -32.58 15.74
CA SER A 131 8.16 -32.72 14.48
C SER A 131 6.65 -32.61 14.64
N ASP A 132 6.15 -32.74 15.88
CA ASP A 132 4.73 -32.56 16.19
C ASP A 132 4.28 -31.11 15.97
N PRO A 133 2.97 -30.86 15.72
CA PRO A 133 2.44 -29.51 15.50
C PRO A 133 2.83 -28.49 16.58
N ASP A 134 2.95 -28.96 17.83
CA ASP A 134 3.31 -28.16 18.99
C ASP A 134 4.79 -28.32 19.42
N GLY A 135 5.61 -28.98 18.60
CA GLY A 135 7.02 -29.25 18.93
C GLY A 135 7.85 -27.98 19.17
N TYR A 136 7.43 -26.85 18.60
CA TYR A 136 8.03 -25.54 18.86
C TYR A 136 7.97 -25.12 20.35
N GLN A 137 7.03 -25.65 21.13
CA GLN A 137 6.91 -25.38 22.57
C GLN A 137 8.11 -25.92 23.38
N LEU A 138 8.86 -26.87 22.79
CA LEU A 138 10.06 -27.47 23.38
C LEU A 138 11.32 -26.63 23.14
N ILE A 139 11.24 -25.59 22.31
CA ILE A 139 12.33 -24.65 22.05
C ILE A 139 12.19 -23.47 23.01
N GLY A 140 13.04 -23.42 24.03
CA GLY A 140 13.01 -22.37 25.06
C GLY A 140 12.99 -20.96 24.47
N GLY A 141 12.07 -20.12 24.95
CA GLY A 141 11.89 -18.73 24.53
C GLY A 141 10.95 -18.51 23.34
N LEU A 142 10.60 -19.54 22.56
CA LEU A 142 9.64 -19.41 21.46
C LEU A 142 8.21 -19.26 21.98
N SER A 143 7.76 -20.14 22.87
CA SER A 143 6.41 -20.07 23.48
C SER A 143 6.20 -18.87 24.40
N GLU A 144 7.25 -18.37 25.04
CA GLU A 144 7.19 -17.24 25.96
C GLU A 144 7.15 -15.88 25.25
N ASN A 145 7.76 -15.77 24.06
CA ASN A 145 7.91 -14.50 23.35
C ASN A 145 7.15 -14.44 22.01
N TYR A 146 6.68 -15.58 21.50
CA TYR A 146 5.90 -15.67 20.27
C TYR A 146 4.67 -16.54 20.55
N SER A 147 3.49 -15.92 20.64
CA SER A 147 2.24 -16.63 20.37
C SER A 147 2.15 -16.77 18.86
N PRO A 148 2.45 -17.93 18.25
CA PRO A 148 2.14 -18.12 16.84
C PRO A 148 0.65 -17.82 16.60
N PRO A 149 0.27 -17.39 15.39
CA PRO A 149 -1.15 -17.24 15.04
C PRO A 149 -1.90 -18.52 15.41
N ALA A 150 -3.18 -18.39 15.80
CA ALA A 150 -3.98 -19.51 16.32
C ALA A 150 -3.96 -20.76 15.43
N LYS A 151 -3.69 -20.59 14.12
CA LYS A 151 -3.41 -21.67 13.18
C LYS A 151 -2.43 -21.20 12.10
N PHE A 152 -1.24 -21.80 12.03
CA PHE A 152 -0.27 -21.57 10.96
C PHE A 152 -0.24 -22.79 10.04
N VAL A 153 -0.52 -22.61 8.75
CA VAL A 153 -0.64 -23.68 7.76
C VAL A 153 0.40 -23.50 6.67
N VAL A 154 1.42 -24.36 6.66
CA VAL A 154 2.32 -24.50 5.51
C VAL A 154 1.60 -25.36 4.47
N VAL A 155 1.04 -24.73 3.45
CA VAL A 155 0.12 -25.38 2.50
C VAL A 155 0.78 -26.51 1.72
N ASP A 156 2.10 -26.45 1.56
CA ASP A 156 2.88 -27.49 0.87
C ASP A 156 3.01 -28.80 1.65
N ASN A 157 2.77 -28.79 2.96
CA ASN A 157 2.87 -29.96 3.82
C ASN A 157 1.52 -30.70 3.91
N GLU A 158 1.54 -31.90 4.46
CA GLU A 158 0.31 -32.57 4.90
C GLU A 158 -0.47 -31.68 5.89
N PRO A 159 -1.82 -31.66 5.83
CA PRO A 159 -2.66 -32.51 5.00
C PRO A 159 -2.89 -32.02 3.56
N TYR A 160 -2.52 -30.77 3.23
CA TYR A 160 -2.94 -30.13 1.98
C TYR A 160 -2.04 -30.45 0.78
N ASN A 161 -0.76 -30.78 1.00
CA ASN A 161 0.19 -31.20 -0.06
C ASN A 161 0.23 -30.25 -1.28
N GLY A 162 0.06 -28.95 -1.05
CA GLY A 162 0.01 -27.91 -2.07
C GLY A 162 -1.39 -27.51 -2.55
N ASP A 163 -2.46 -28.12 -2.03
CA ASP A 163 -3.84 -27.76 -2.36
C ASP A 163 -4.33 -26.57 -1.51
N LEU A 164 -4.01 -25.37 -1.98
CA LEU A 164 -4.48 -24.13 -1.37
C LEU A 164 -6.01 -24.00 -1.40
N LYS A 165 -6.67 -24.58 -2.40
CA LYS A 165 -8.13 -24.48 -2.54
C LYS A 165 -8.82 -25.24 -1.43
N ALA A 166 -8.35 -26.45 -1.13
CA ALA A 166 -8.81 -27.22 0.02
C ALA A 166 -8.50 -26.48 1.34
N ALA A 167 -7.28 -25.98 1.50
CA ALA A 167 -6.86 -25.25 2.70
C ALA A 167 -7.73 -24.00 2.99
N LEU A 168 -8.05 -23.21 1.96
CA LEU A 168 -8.93 -22.04 2.07
C LEU A 168 -10.39 -22.43 2.34
N SER A 169 -10.84 -23.58 1.86
CA SER A 169 -12.21 -24.07 2.09
C SER A 169 -12.43 -24.54 3.53
N GLU A 170 -11.36 -24.96 4.21
CA GLU A 170 -11.34 -25.41 5.61
C GLU A 170 -10.78 -24.35 6.57
N ALA A 171 -10.62 -23.12 6.09
CA ALA A 171 -10.01 -22.05 6.87
C ALA A 171 -10.84 -21.70 8.12
N GLU A 172 -10.15 -21.49 9.23
CA GLU A 172 -10.73 -20.96 10.47
C GLU A 172 -10.25 -19.53 10.70
N ALA A 173 -10.98 -18.79 11.53
CA ALA A 173 -10.63 -17.40 11.80
C ALA A 173 -9.22 -17.28 12.40
N GLY A 174 -8.40 -16.38 11.87
CA GLY A 174 -7.02 -16.19 12.31
C GLY A 174 -5.99 -17.12 11.65
N THR A 175 -6.38 -17.94 10.67
CA THR A 175 -5.46 -18.83 9.96
C THR A 175 -4.46 -18.04 9.10
N VAL A 176 -3.19 -18.41 9.18
CA VAL A 176 -2.12 -17.91 8.31
C VAL A 176 -1.69 -19.02 7.36
N PHE A 177 -1.87 -18.81 6.05
CA PHE A 177 -1.43 -19.71 5.00
C PHE A 177 -0.06 -19.26 4.48
N TRP A 178 0.94 -20.14 4.63
CA TRP A 178 2.28 -19.93 4.12
C TRP A 178 2.49 -20.74 2.84
N LEU A 179 2.86 -20.03 1.76
CA LEU A 179 2.97 -20.57 0.41
C LEU A 179 4.42 -20.57 -0.06
N GLY A 180 4.89 -21.71 -0.57
CA GLY A 180 6.16 -21.85 -1.25
C GLY A 180 6.21 -21.17 -2.62
N LYS A 181 7.35 -21.31 -3.26
CA LYS A 181 7.68 -20.68 -4.54
C LYS A 181 7.17 -21.51 -5.72
N LYS A 182 5.85 -21.64 -5.83
CA LYS A 182 5.19 -22.43 -6.88
C LYS A 182 3.78 -21.89 -7.17
N THR A 183 3.11 -22.56 -8.10
CA THR A 183 1.73 -22.27 -8.51
C THR A 183 0.71 -23.04 -7.67
N TYR A 184 -0.30 -22.33 -7.19
CA TYR A 184 -1.46 -22.83 -6.45
C TYR A 184 -2.73 -22.53 -7.23
N ASN A 185 -3.52 -23.54 -7.58
CA ASN A 185 -4.74 -23.35 -8.36
C ASN A 185 -5.97 -23.25 -7.43
N ILE A 186 -6.61 -22.08 -7.40
CA ILE A 186 -7.85 -21.83 -6.67
C ILE A 186 -9.03 -21.52 -7.60
N THR A 187 -8.87 -21.70 -8.92
CA THR A 187 -9.90 -21.34 -9.91
C THR A 187 -11.27 -21.92 -9.54
N GLY A 188 -12.31 -21.09 -9.67
CA GLY A 188 -13.68 -21.42 -9.31
C GLY A 188 -13.99 -21.50 -7.81
N LEU A 189 -13.03 -21.29 -6.90
CA LEU A 189 -13.31 -21.25 -5.45
C LEU A 189 -14.26 -20.11 -5.10
N TYR A 190 -13.94 -18.90 -5.56
CA TYR A 190 -14.71 -17.68 -5.28
C TYR A 190 -15.45 -17.18 -6.52
N GLY A 191 -16.03 -18.08 -7.33
CA GLY A 191 -16.74 -17.73 -8.58
C GLY A 191 -17.74 -16.59 -8.38
N THR A 192 -18.95 -16.88 -7.87
CA THR A 192 -19.90 -15.84 -7.43
C THR A 192 -19.80 -15.52 -5.93
N GLY A 193 -19.12 -16.38 -5.16
CA GLY A 193 -18.91 -16.24 -3.72
C GLY A 193 -17.67 -15.44 -3.34
N ARG A 194 -17.42 -15.32 -2.03
CA ARG A 194 -16.27 -14.62 -1.42
C ARG A 194 -15.89 -15.32 -0.12
N ASN A 195 -14.65 -15.14 0.34
CA ASN A 195 -14.26 -15.51 1.70
C ASN A 195 -15.08 -14.72 2.74
N THR A 196 -15.63 -15.43 3.72
CA THR A 196 -16.36 -14.86 4.87
C THR A 196 -15.68 -15.15 6.21
N VAL A 197 -14.53 -15.83 6.20
CA VAL A 197 -13.76 -16.16 7.41
C VAL A 197 -12.83 -15.00 7.75
N GLU A 198 -12.93 -14.49 8.98
CA GLU A 198 -12.16 -13.32 9.43
C GLU A 198 -10.68 -13.64 9.71
N ASN A 199 -9.83 -12.62 9.64
CA ASN A 199 -8.43 -12.65 10.05
C ASN A 199 -7.56 -13.68 9.31
N ILE A 200 -7.90 -13.99 8.05
CA ILE A 200 -7.08 -14.84 7.19
C ILE A 200 -5.88 -14.05 6.66
N SER A 201 -4.68 -14.64 6.72
CA SER A 201 -3.51 -14.10 6.02
C SER A 201 -2.98 -15.11 5.01
N ILE A 202 -2.68 -14.66 3.79
CA ILE A 202 -2.00 -15.45 2.77
C ILE A 202 -0.62 -14.82 2.54
N VAL A 203 0.43 -15.59 2.81
CA VAL A 203 1.82 -15.14 2.77
C VAL A 203 2.59 -15.99 1.76
N GLY A 204 3.02 -15.36 0.67
CA GLY A 204 3.93 -15.96 -0.30
C GLY A 204 5.41 -15.73 0.04
N THR A 205 6.26 -16.34 -0.79
CA THR A 205 7.73 -16.27 -0.68
C THR A 205 8.38 -15.37 -1.75
N GLY A 206 7.57 -14.61 -2.50
CA GLY A 206 8.04 -13.59 -3.45
C GLY A 206 7.08 -13.37 -4.62
N MET A 207 7.05 -12.14 -5.14
CA MET A 207 6.30 -11.82 -6.36
C MET A 207 6.89 -12.59 -7.57
N PRO A 208 6.05 -13.18 -8.42
CA PRO A 208 6.51 -13.97 -9.56
C PRO A 208 6.91 -13.09 -10.76
N GLN A 209 7.65 -13.70 -11.68
CA GLN A 209 7.99 -13.11 -12.98
C GLN A 209 6.82 -13.30 -13.97
N LEU A 210 6.63 -12.30 -14.83
CA LEU A 210 5.67 -12.33 -15.94
C LEU A 210 6.27 -13.06 -17.15
N SER A 211 5.49 -13.89 -17.83
CA SER A 211 5.92 -14.57 -19.05
C SER A 211 6.23 -13.61 -20.20
N ASP A 212 7.09 -14.03 -21.13
CA ASP A 212 7.44 -13.22 -22.31
C ASP A 212 6.22 -12.93 -23.19
N ASP A 213 5.29 -13.87 -23.30
CA ASP A 213 4.02 -13.71 -24.01
C ASP A 213 2.93 -12.96 -23.22
N LYS A 214 3.23 -12.55 -21.97
CA LYS A 214 2.34 -11.78 -21.09
C LYS A 214 1.04 -12.49 -20.70
N THR A 215 0.95 -13.81 -20.89
CA THR A 215 -0.29 -14.58 -20.66
C THR A 215 -0.43 -15.16 -19.24
N ARG A 216 0.67 -15.27 -18.48
CA ARG A 216 0.71 -15.88 -17.14
C ARG A 216 1.93 -15.45 -16.32
N PHE A 217 1.90 -15.73 -15.04
CA PHE A 217 3.11 -15.78 -14.22
C PHE A 217 3.86 -17.11 -14.38
N ILE A 218 5.19 -17.06 -14.22
CA ILE A 218 6.07 -18.21 -14.41
C ILE A 218 6.19 -19.01 -13.11
N ASP A 219 5.82 -20.29 -13.15
CA ASP A 219 5.97 -21.21 -12.03
C ASP A 219 7.43 -21.28 -11.51
N GLY A 220 7.61 -21.38 -10.20
CA GLY A 220 8.95 -21.44 -9.59
C GLY A 220 9.70 -20.09 -9.49
N THR A 221 9.17 -18.99 -10.05
CA THR A 221 9.80 -17.66 -9.99
C THR A 221 9.34 -16.81 -8.80
N GLY A 222 8.19 -17.14 -8.23
CA GLY A 222 7.60 -16.59 -7.01
C GLY A 222 6.46 -17.49 -6.53
N THR A 223 5.66 -17.00 -5.59
CA THR A 223 4.37 -17.63 -5.26
C THR A 223 3.32 -17.15 -6.26
N VAL A 224 2.64 -18.07 -6.92
CA VAL A 224 1.56 -17.77 -7.89
C VAL A 224 0.26 -18.39 -7.41
N ILE A 225 -0.79 -17.60 -7.29
CA ILE A 225 -2.16 -18.07 -7.09
C ILE A 225 -2.89 -17.94 -8.43
N GLN A 226 -3.26 -19.05 -9.06
CA GLN A 226 -4.10 -19.05 -10.25
C GLN A 226 -5.58 -19.04 -9.86
N GLY A 227 -6.31 -18.05 -10.35
CA GLY A 227 -7.71 -17.81 -10.03
C GLY A 227 -7.94 -16.61 -9.11
N ALA A 228 -9.19 -16.14 -9.07
CA ALA A 228 -9.55 -14.94 -8.32
C ALA A 228 -9.51 -15.16 -6.80
N VAL A 229 -8.95 -14.18 -6.08
CA VAL A 229 -8.99 -14.08 -4.62
C VAL A 229 -10.04 -13.03 -4.24
N LYS A 230 -11.18 -13.46 -3.68
CA LYS A 230 -12.29 -12.55 -3.33
C LYS A 230 -12.65 -12.69 -1.87
N ASN A 231 -12.81 -11.56 -1.17
CA ASN A 231 -13.02 -11.51 0.26
C ASN A 231 -14.11 -10.50 0.65
N GLN A 232 -14.90 -10.88 1.66
CA GLN A 232 -15.92 -10.06 2.34
C GLN A 232 -15.70 -10.01 3.87
N ALA A 233 -14.68 -10.70 4.39
CA ALA A 233 -14.38 -10.76 5.82
C ALA A 233 -13.36 -9.70 6.26
N ARG A 234 -13.40 -9.33 7.54
CA ARG A 234 -12.41 -8.43 8.15
C ARG A 234 -11.07 -9.13 8.37
N GLY A 235 -10.00 -8.35 8.48
CA GLY A 235 -8.68 -8.85 8.84
C GLY A 235 -7.99 -9.67 7.76
N PHE A 236 -8.47 -9.63 6.52
CA PHE A 236 -7.87 -10.39 5.42
C PHE A 236 -6.59 -9.71 4.95
N LYS A 237 -5.51 -10.48 4.81
CA LYS A 237 -4.20 -9.95 4.42
C LYS A 237 -3.52 -10.78 3.34
N THR A 238 -2.83 -10.12 2.42
CA THR A 238 -2.11 -10.77 1.32
C THR A 238 -0.72 -10.18 1.14
N PHE A 239 0.31 -11.03 1.16
CA PHE A 239 1.71 -10.61 1.14
C PHE A 239 2.58 -11.41 0.17
N ASN A 240 3.50 -10.73 -0.52
CA ASN A 240 4.65 -11.34 -1.22
C ASN A 240 4.26 -12.42 -2.25
N LEU A 241 3.27 -12.17 -3.10
CA LEU A 241 2.73 -13.17 -4.03
C LEU A 241 2.21 -12.55 -5.33
N GLY A 242 1.95 -13.39 -6.32
CA GLY A 242 1.21 -13.03 -7.53
C GLY A 242 -0.17 -13.68 -7.60
N ILE A 243 -1.16 -12.98 -8.13
CA ILE A 243 -2.49 -13.51 -8.42
C ILE A 243 -2.72 -13.44 -9.94
N ASP A 244 -2.88 -14.61 -10.55
CA ASP A 244 -2.93 -14.81 -12.00
C ASP A 244 -4.34 -15.19 -12.43
N VAL A 245 -5.00 -14.25 -13.11
CA VAL A 245 -6.21 -14.43 -13.92
C VAL A 245 -5.94 -13.96 -15.37
N GLY A 246 -4.68 -14.15 -15.81
CA GLY A 246 -4.21 -13.85 -17.15
C GLY A 246 -4.83 -14.77 -18.20
N ALA A 247 -4.51 -14.50 -19.47
CA ALA A 247 -5.14 -15.18 -20.61
C ALA A 247 -5.01 -16.71 -20.53
N TYR A 248 -3.86 -17.23 -20.10
CA TYR A 248 -3.67 -18.67 -19.94
C TYR A 248 -4.57 -19.25 -18.85
N VAL A 249 -4.70 -18.59 -17.71
CA VAL A 249 -5.56 -19.06 -16.61
C VAL A 249 -7.02 -19.02 -17.04
N SER A 250 -7.46 -17.88 -17.59
CA SER A 250 -8.83 -17.65 -18.05
C SER A 250 -9.28 -18.59 -19.17
N GLN A 251 -8.37 -19.06 -20.03
CA GLN A 251 -8.72 -19.85 -21.22
C GLN A 251 -8.32 -21.33 -21.14
N ASN A 252 -7.29 -21.68 -20.38
CA ASN A 252 -6.72 -23.04 -20.37
C ASN A 252 -6.82 -23.73 -19.01
N VAL A 253 -6.77 -22.99 -17.91
CA VAL A 253 -6.85 -23.58 -16.55
C VAL A 253 -8.28 -23.64 -16.06
N TYR A 254 -9.08 -22.61 -16.34
CA TYR A 254 -10.49 -22.58 -16.02
C TYR A 254 -11.32 -22.97 -17.25
N THR A 255 -11.98 -24.14 -17.20
CA THR A 255 -12.54 -24.86 -18.36
C THR A 255 -13.63 -24.11 -19.14
N THR A 256 -14.12 -23.00 -18.61
CA THR A 256 -15.01 -22.05 -19.29
C THR A 256 -14.28 -20.71 -19.35
N GLU A 257 -14.18 -20.12 -20.55
CA GLU A 257 -13.61 -18.77 -20.72
C GLU A 257 -14.25 -17.83 -19.71
N THR A 258 -13.47 -17.43 -18.69
CA THR A 258 -13.95 -16.58 -17.60
C THR A 258 -12.90 -15.53 -17.31
N TYR A 259 -13.38 -14.30 -17.25
CA TYR A 259 -12.57 -13.15 -16.86
C TYR A 259 -13.05 -12.72 -15.48
N GLU A 260 -12.13 -12.71 -14.53
CA GLU A 260 -12.43 -12.38 -13.14
C GLU A 260 -11.59 -11.21 -12.67
N ASP A 261 -12.05 -10.57 -11.59
CA ASP A 261 -11.20 -9.69 -10.80
C ASP A 261 -10.11 -10.52 -10.14
N ALA A 262 -8.84 -10.08 -10.21
CA ALA A 262 -7.75 -10.84 -9.62
C ALA A 262 -7.83 -10.84 -8.09
N LEU A 263 -7.93 -9.65 -7.48
CA LEU A 263 -8.10 -9.47 -6.04
C LEU A 263 -9.28 -8.54 -5.76
N ALA A 264 -10.26 -9.01 -4.99
CA ALA A 264 -11.43 -8.21 -4.64
C ALA A 264 -11.72 -8.23 -3.14
N HIS A 265 -11.77 -7.05 -2.53
CA HIS A 265 -12.34 -6.82 -1.20
C HIS A 265 -13.64 -6.04 -1.36
N TYR A 266 -14.76 -6.71 -1.15
CA TYR A 266 -16.08 -6.14 -1.40
C TYR A 266 -16.99 -6.37 -0.20
N GLY A 267 -17.65 -5.31 0.27
CA GLY A 267 -18.69 -5.41 1.30
C GLY A 267 -18.18 -5.85 2.66
N VAL A 268 -16.90 -5.59 2.96
CA VAL A 268 -16.27 -5.90 4.26
C VAL A 268 -16.80 -4.97 5.37
N GLY A 269 -17.26 -3.77 5.00
CA GLY A 269 -17.75 -2.76 5.93
C GLY A 269 -16.63 -1.99 6.62
N SER A 270 -16.98 -1.29 7.69
CA SER A 270 -16.02 -0.44 8.42
C SER A 270 -15.04 -1.23 9.27
N ASN A 271 -13.87 -0.63 9.54
CA ASN A 271 -12.77 -1.21 10.31
C ASN A 271 -12.35 -2.58 9.74
N ALA A 272 -12.20 -2.62 8.42
CA ALA A 272 -11.95 -3.82 7.65
C ALA A 272 -10.60 -4.46 7.97
N ASN A 273 -9.60 -3.67 8.38
CA ASN A 273 -8.25 -4.15 8.71
C ASN A 273 -7.64 -5.01 7.59
N ILE A 274 -7.76 -4.50 6.36
CA ILE A 274 -7.22 -5.17 5.17
C ILE A 274 -5.78 -4.71 4.94
N GLU A 275 -4.91 -5.64 4.58
CA GLU A 275 -3.51 -5.34 4.28
C GLU A 275 -3.07 -6.05 3.00
N ILE A 276 -2.50 -5.30 2.06
CA ILE A 276 -2.04 -5.80 0.77
C ILE A 276 -0.64 -5.22 0.53
N ASP A 277 0.38 -6.06 0.50
CA ASP A 277 1.76 -5.59 0.27
C ASP A 277 2.60 -6.60 -0.52
N ASN A 278 3.44 -6.07 -1.42
CA ASN A 278 4.21 -6.82 -2.40
C ASN A 278 3.35 -7.85 -3.16
N VAL A 279 2.23 -7.37 -3.72
CA VAL A 279 1.30 -8.18 -4.49
C VAL A 279 1.29 -7.77 -5.95
N LYS A 280 1.44 -8.75 -6.83
CA LYS A 280 1.37 -8.57 -8.28
C LYS A 280 0.12 -9.23 -8.83
N THR A 281 -0.71 -8.52 -9.58
CA THR A 281 -1.89 -9.09 -10.23
C THR A 281 -1.70 -9.11 -11.73
N LEU A 282 -2.17 -10.18 -12.38
CA LEU A 282 -2.21 -10.31 -13.82
C LEU A 282 -3.62 -10.62 -14.25
N SER A 283 -4.20 -9.73 -15.04
CA SER A 283 -5.44 -9.92 -15.77
C SER A 283 -5.15 -10.10 -17.25
N SER A 284 -6.09 -10.72 -17.96
CA SER A 284 -5.98 -10.94 -19.40
C SER A 284 -5.74 -9.63 -20.17
N VAL A 285 -4.88 -9.67 -21.18
CA VAL A 285 -4.56 -8.56 -22.09
C VAL A 285 -5.05 -8.88 -23.51
N ASN A 286 -5.22 -7.87 -24.37
CA ASN A 286 -5.66 -8.05 -25.77
C ASN A 286 -7.00 -8.80 -25.91
N VAL A 287 -7.93 -8.58 -24.98
CA VAL A 287 -9.22 -9.28 -24.97
C VAL A 287 -10.22 -8.51 -25.83
N ALA A 288 -10.68 -9.10 -26.93
CA ALA A 288 -11.60 -8.44 -27.88
C ALA A 288 -12.94 -8.02 -27.25
N SER A 289 -13.46 -8.80 -26.30
CA SER A 289 -14.71 -8.52 -25.58
C SER A 289 -14.55 -7.43 -24.50
N LYS A 290 -13.32 -7.05 -24.14
CA LYS A 290 -12.99 -6.05 -23.12
C LYS A 290 -13.88 -6.16 -21.86
N PRO A 291 -13.86 -7.31 -21.15
CA PRO A 291 -14.69 -7.52 -19.98
C PRO A 291 -14.31 -6.53 -18.87
N GLY A 292 -15.30 -5.95 -18.20
CA GLY A 292 -15.12 -4.96 -17.12
C GLY A 292 -14.62 -5.58 -15.82
N THR A 293 -13.42 -6.15 -15.84
CA THR A 293 -12.73 -6.73 -14.68
C THR A 293 -11.71 -5.78 -14.08
N HIS A 294 -11.36 -6.03 -12.82
CA HIS A 294 -10.44 -5.25 -12.02
C HIS A 294 -9.20 -6.06 -11.66
N SER A 295 -8.02 -5.45 -11.74
CA SER A 295 -6.81 -6.04 -11.16
C SER A 295 -6.93 -6.09 -9.63
N ILE A 296 -7.31 -4.98 -9.00
CA ILE A 296 -7.62 -4.92 -7.58
C ILE A 296 -8.88 -4.07 -7.38
N LEU A 297 -9.89 -4.63 -6.71
CA LEU A 297 -11.13 -3.94 -6.35
C LEU A 297 -11.22 -3.77 -4.83
N LEU A 298 -11.35 -2.53 -4.36
CA LEU A 298 -11.60 -2.17 -2.97
C LEU A 298 -12.93 -1.43 -2.89
N GLU A 299 -14.01 -2.11 -2.52
CA GLU A 299 -15.37 -1.56 -2.54
C GLU A 299 -16.17 -1.83 -1.27
N GLN A 300 -16.94 -0.83 -0.82
CA GLN A 300 -17.81 -0.95 0.37
C GLN A 300 -17.07 -1.39 1.64
N LEU A 301 -15.90 -0.79 1.87
CA LEU A 301 -15.08 -1.04 3.04
C LEU A 301 -14.34 0.21 3.51
N SER A 302 -13.86 0.19 4.77
CA SER A 302 -12.92 1.18 5.26
C SER A 302 -11.78 0.58 6.09
N GLY A 303 -10.59 1.20 6.03
CA GLY A 303 -9.40 0.75 6.78
C GLY A 303 -8.59 -0.27 6.00
N VAL A 304 -7.97 0.20 4.92
CA VAL A 304 -7.05 -0.58 4.07
C VAL A 304 -5.64 -0.01 4.24
N THR A 305 -4.68 -0.88 4.52
CA THR A 305 -3.25 -0.55 4.46
C THR A 305 -2.69 -1.13 3.17
N LEU A 306 -2.17 -0.27 2.31
CA LEU A 306 -1.59 -0.67 1.03
C LEU A 306 -0.07 -0.47 1.10
N GLY A 307 0.69 -1.51 0.76
CA GLY A 307 2.13 -1.42 0.49
C GLY A 307 2.39 -1.29 -1.00
N TYR A 308 3.29 -2.10 -1.56
CA TYR A 308 3.53 -2.13 -3.01
C TYR A 308 2.54 -3.06 -3.73
N VAL A 309 1.89 -2.56 -4.77
CA VAL A 309 1.09 -3.37 -5.70
C VAL A 309 1.42 -3.08 -7.16
N GLU A 310 1.40 -4.14 -7.97
CA GLU A 310 1.63 -4.05 -9.40
C GLU A 310 0.45 -4.69 -10.16
N CYS A 311 -0.34 -3.86 -10.84
CA CYS A 311 -1.57 -4.24 -11.53
C CYS A 311 -1.34 -4.34 -13.03
N ILE A 312 -1.38 -5.56 -13.58
CA ILE A 312 -1.08 -5.82 -14.99
C ILE A 312 -2.34 -6.24 -15.75
N GLY A 313 -2.62 -5.56 -16.85
CA GLY A 313 -3.67 -5.97 -17.78
C GLY A 313 -5.08 -5.74 -17.24
N GLY A 314 -6.08 -6.30 -17.93
CA GLY A 314 -7.50 -6.14 -17.61
C GLY A 314 -8.09 -4.82 -18.10
N PHE A 315 -9.38 -4.61 -17.80
CA PHE A 315 -10.04 -3.35 -18.12
C PHE A 315 -9.64 -2.28 -17.11
N HIS A 316 -9.83 -2.56 -15.82
CA HIS A 316 -9.48 -1.67 -14.74
C HIS A 316 -8.27 -2.19 -13.96
N GLY A 317 -7.33 -1.31 -13.62
CA GLY A 317 -6.19 -1.63 -12.76
C GLY A 317 -6.59 -1.58 -11.29
N LEU A 318 -6.11 -0.56 -10.56
CA LEU A 318 -6.43 -0.37 -9.15
C LEU A 318 -7.71 0.47 -8.97
N THR A 319 -8.79 -0.16 -8.52
CA THR A 319 -10.08 0.51 -8.31
C THR A 319 -10.37 0.74 -6.82
N ILE A 320 -10.44 2.02 -6.45
CA ILE A 320 -10.57 2.51 -5.07
C ILE A 320 -11.96 3.10 -4.88
N LYS A 321 -12.84 2.27 -4.29
CA LYS A 321 -14.22 2.57 -3.88
C LYS A 321 -14.40 2.37 -2.37
N CYS A 322 -13.37 2.72 -1.62
CA CYS A 322 -13.28 2.51 -0.19
C CYS A 322 -12.98 3.81 0.55
N GLN A 323 -12.96 3.73 1.88
CA GLN A 323 -12.57 4.85 2.74
C GLN A 323 -11.33 4.51 3.56
N ASN A 324 -10.56 5.52 3.93
CA ASN A 324 -9.40 5.36 4.81
C ASN A 324 -8.39 4.31 4.30
N LEU A 325 -8.10 4.31 3.00
CA LEU A 325 -6.91 3.65 2.45
C LEU A 325 -5.68 4.50 2.82
N GLN A 326 -4.64 3.88 3.35
CA GLN A 326 -3.43 4.56 3.79
C GLN A 326 -2.17 3.89 3.24
N GLY A 327 -1.23 4.73 2.77
CA GLY A 327 0.11 4.36 2.35
C GLY A 327 0.18 3.88 0.90
N GLY A 328 1.33 3.33 0.53
CA GLY A 328 1.43 2.43 -0.61
C GLY A 328 1.79 3.04 -1.95
N ILE A 329 2.30 2.16 -2.81
CA ILE A 329 2.77 2.46 -4.15
C ILE A 329 2.04 1.51 -5.10
N ALA A 330 1.32 2.07 -6.08
CA ALA A 330 0.73 1.29 -7.15
C ALA A 330 1.45 1.54 -8.47
N HIS A 331 1.73 0.47 -9.21
CA HIS A 331 2.15 0.54 -10.60
C HIS A 331 1.13 -0.20 -11.47
N CYS A 332 0.43 0.54 -12.35
CA CYS A 332 -0.62 0.00 -13.19
C CYS A 332 -0.22 0.14 -14.66
N TYR A 333 -0.21 -0.97 -15.41
CA TYR A 333 0.06 -0.95 -16.85
C TYR A 333 -0.59 -2.11 -17.61
N GLY A 334 -0.77 -1.91 -18.91
CA GLY A 334 -1.40 -2.87 -19.81
C GLY A 334 -2.93 -2.86 -19.80
N GLN A 335 -3.55 -1.89 -19.10
CA GLN A 335 -5.00 -1.76 -19.09
C GLN A 335 -5.53 -1.25 -20.43
N TYR A 336 -6.57 -1.91 -20.95
CA TYR A 336 -7.35 -1.45 -22.11
C TYR A 336 -8.60 -0.64 -21.73
N GLY A 337 -8.74 -0.36 -20.43
CA GLY A 337 -9.59 0.65 -19.78
C GLY A 337 -8.75 1.42 -18.76
N ASP A 338 -9.30 1.80 -17.61
CA ASP A 338 -8.63 2.71 -16.66
C ASP A 338 -7.54 2.04 -15.81
N ALA A 339 -6.33 2.60 -15.79
CA ALA A 339 -5.23 2.09 -14.96
C ALA A 339 -5.50 2.23 -13.45
N PHE A 340 -6.18 3.29 -13.03
CA PHE A 340 -6.64 3.44 -11.65
C PHE A 340 -7.93 4.26 -11.58
N ILE A 341 -8.71 4.05 -10.52
CA ILE A 341 -10.01 4.70 -10.34
C ILE A 341 -10.16 5.14 -8.89
N PHE A 342 -10.56 6.39 -8.68
CA PHE A 342 -11.27 6.79 -7.47
C PHE A 342 -12.75 6.93 -7.80
N LYS A 343 -13.61 6.12 -7.19
CA LYS A 343 -15.04 6.12 -7.52
C LYS A 343 -15.92 6.11 -6.28
N SER A 344 -16.88 7.02 -6.26
CA SER A 344 -18.02 7.01 -5.34
C SER A 344 -19.28 6.68 -6.12
N ASP A 345 -20.23 6.00 -5.48
CA ASP A 345 -21.59 5.82 -6.00
C ASP A 345 -22.55 5.48 -4.86
N SER A 346 -23.79 5.15 -5.19
CA SER A 346 -24.82 4.77 -4.21
C SER A 346 -24.43 3.59 -3.31
N GLY A 347 -23.43 2.79 -3.70
CA GLY A 347 -22.85 1.72 -2.88
C GLY A 347 -21.97 2.22 -1.74
N GLY A 348 -21.36 3.40 -1.86
CA GLY A 348 -20.54 3.99 -0.81
C GLY A 348 -19.64 5.12 -1.31
N ALA A 349 -19.32 6.04 -0.40
CA ALA A 349 -18.41 7.14 -0.70
C ALA A 349 -16.95 6.69 -0.66
N CYS A 350 -16.17 7.10 -1.66
CA CYS A 350 -14.72 7.04 -1.68
C CYS A 350 -14.15 8.29 -1.01
N ALA A 351 -13.53 8.11 0.16
CA ALA A 351 -13.03 9.25 0.92
C ALA A 351 -11.85 8.96 1.84
N SER A 352 -11.08 10.01 2.17
CA SER A 352 -9.94 9.94 3.11
C SER A 352 -8.89 8.91 2.69
N ASN A 353 -8.63 8.80 1.39
CA ASN A 353 -7.67 7.86 0.85
C ASN A 353 -6.35 8.58 0.56
N TYR A 354 -5.25 8.03 1.04
CA TYR A 354 -3.90 8.53 0.80
C TYR A 354 -3.03 7.44 0.19
N MET A 355 -2.36 7.78 -0.91
CA MET A 355 -1.34 6.95 -1.55
C MET A 355 -0.03 7.70 -1.69
N GLU A 356 1.10 7.04 -1.44
CA GLU A 356 2.43 7.65 -1.59
C GLU A 356 2.75 7.90 -3.07
N ARG A 357 2.49 6.91 -3.93
CA ARG A 357 2.70 7.02 -5.37
C ARG A 357 1.71 6.18 -6.18
N ILE A 358 1.24 6.75 -7.29
CA ILE A 358 0.58 6.03 -8.38
C ILE A 358 1.42 6.21 -9.64
N ALA A 359 1.86 5.11 -10.24
CA ALA A 359 2.55 5.10 -11.52
C ALA A 359 1.67 4.40 -12.56
N VAL A 360 1.50 5.04 -13.72
CA VAL A 360 0.70 4.53 -14.83
C VAL A 360 1.58 4.38 -16.06
N GLY A 361 1.51 3.20 -16.68
CA GLY A 361 2.23 2.86 -17.90
C GLY A 361 3.71 2.53 -17.67
N LEU A 362 4.39 2.18 -18.75
CA LEU A 362 5.79 1.76 -18.74
C LEU A 362 6.67 2.78 -19.46
N TYR A 363 7.96 2.80 -19.13
CA TYR A 363 8.94 3.57 -19.88
C TYR A 363 9.07 3.06 -21.33
N ASP A 364 8.97 1.73 -21.50
CA ASP A 364 8.96 1.06 -22.79
C ASP A 364 7.71 0.16 -22.88
N ASN A 365 6.85 0.47 -23.85
CA ASN A 365 5.64 -0.31 -24.14
C ASN A 365 5.88 -1.36 -25.24
N ALA A 366 7.12 -1.56 -25.71
CA ALA A 366 7.41 -2.57 -26.72
C ALA A 366 6.93 -3.96 -26.29
N GLY A 367 6.18 -4.63 -27.18
CA GLY A 367 5.63 -5.96 -26.92
C GLY A 367 4.32 -5.99 -26.11
N TRP A 368 3.78 -4.83 -25.70
CA TRP A 368 2.44 -4.75 -25.10
C TRP A 368 1.37 -4.58 -26.18
N PRO A 369 0.23 -5.31 -26.08
CA PRO A 369 -0.79 -5.27 -27.11
C PRO A 369 -1.59 -3.97 -27.13
N ASP A 370 -1.82 -3.38 -25.96
CA ASP A 370 -2.62 -2.17 -25.78
C ASP A 370 -1.79 -1.06 -25.14
N VAL A 371 -2.07 0.19 -25.50
CA VAL A 371 -1.56 1.36 -24.79
C VAL A 371 -2.32 1.48 -23.47
N THR A 372 -1.59 1.53 -22.36
CA THR A 372 -2.18 1.72 -21.03
C THR A 372 -3.04 2.97 -21.02
N MET A 373 -4.28 2.90 -20.54
CA MET A 373 -5.07 4.12 -20.35
C MET A 373 -4.76 4.77 -18.99
N GLY A 374 -5.10 6.04 -18.83
CA GLY A 374 -4.84 6.78 -17.58
C GLY A 374 -5.75 6.36 -16.43
N GLY A 375 -5.80 7.18 -15.39
CA GLY A 375 -6.79 7.05 -14.34
C GLY A 375 -7.96 8.01 -14.48
N ILE A 376 -9.02 7.70 -13.74
CA ILE A 376 -10.24 8.50 -13.69
C ILE A 376 -10.69 8.77 -12.26
N TYR A 377 -11.40 9.87 -12.08
CA TYR A 377 -12.27 10.08 -10.92
C TYR A 377 -13.73 10.04 -11.36
N ASP A 378 -14.57 9.37 -10.58
CA ASP A 378 -15.96 9.09 -10.94
C ASP A 378 -16.86 9.22 -9.71
N ALA A 379 -17.32 10.44 -9.42
CA ALA A 379 -18.33 10.68 -8.38
C ALA A 379 -19.71 10.44 -8.98
N HIS A 380 -20.22 9.23 -8.86
CA HIS A 380 -21.48 8.81 -9.44
C HIS A 380 -22.63 8.91 -8.42
N ASP A 381 -23.87 8.83 -8.90
CA ASP A 381 -25.10 8.88 -8.10
C ASP A 381 -25.18 10.06 -7.10
N ASP A 382 -24.61 11.21 -7.45
CA ASP A 382 -24.48 12.39 -6.58
C ASP A 382 -23.68 12.13 -5.28
N VAL A 383 -22.93 11.03 -5.22
CA VAL A 383 -22.09 10.68 -4.07
C VAL A 383 -20.70 11.26 -4.26
N THR A 384 -20.29 12.09 -3.31
CA THR A 384 -19.03 12.84 -3.36
C THR A 384 -17.80 11.94 -3.23
N ILE A 385 -16.74 12.23 -3.99
CA ILE A 385 -15.37 11.79 -3.69
C ILE A 385 -14.71 12.87 -2.85
N ASP A 386 -14.13 12.53 -1.70
CA ASP A 386 -13.62 13.55 -0.76
C ASP A 386 -12.27 13.18 -0.12
N ARG A 387 -11.40 14.17 0.12
CA ARG A 387 -10.13 14.00 0.86
C ARG A 387 -9.24 12.92 0.25
N ILE A 388 -8.84 13.13 -1.00
CA ILE A 388 -7.92 12.24 -1.71
C ILE A 388 -6.53 12.85 -1.71
N GLY A 389 -5.53 12.09 -1.27
CA GLY A 389 -4.13 12.51 -1.30
C GLY A 389 -3.28 11.54 -2.14
N ILE A 390 -2.52 12.09 -3.08
CA ILE A 390 -1.53 11.35 -3.86
C ILE A 390 -0.20 12.08 -3.69
N GLY A 391 0.79 11.42 -3.09
CA GLY A 391 2.13 12.02 -2.93
C GLY A 391 2.76 12.32 -4.28
N GLU A 392 2.77 11.34 -5.19
CA GLU A 392 3.29 11.45 -6.54
C GLU A 392 2.45 10.68 -7.55
N LEU A 393 1.99 11.36 -8.60
CA LEU A 393 1.32 10.75 -9.74
C LEU A 393 2.22 10.84 -10.98
N ILE A 394 2.58 9.68 -11.52
CA ILE A 394 3.39 9.54 -12.73
C ILE A 394 2.55 8.86 -13.79
N VAL A 395 2.43 9.46 -14.96
CA VAL A 395 1.75 8.89 -16.12
C VAL A 395 2.71 8.93 -17.29
N GLN A 396 2.98 7.77 -17.90
CA GLN A 396 3.94 7.68 -19.00
C GLN A 396 3.47 6.72 -20.08
N ASN A 397 3.66 7.11 -21.35
CA ASN A 397 3.29 6.32 -22.53
C ASN A 397 1.86 5.75 -22.41
N ALA A 398 0.91 6.62 -22.08
CA ALA A 398 -0.48 6.28 -21.79
C ALA A 398 -1.45 7.11 -22.62
N SER A 399 -2.72 6.70 -22.67
CA SER A 399 -3.73 7.41 -23.46
C SER A 399 -4.22 8.72 -22.82
N TRP A 400 -4.25 8.81 -21.49
CA TRP A 400 -4.57 10.02 -20.74
C TRP A 400 -3.91 9.95 -19.36
N GLY A 401 -3.99 11.03 -18.57
CA GLY A 401 -3.47 11.05 -17.21
C GLY A 401 -4.58 10.89 -16.16
N PHE A 402 -5.08 11.97 -15.57
CA PHE A 402 -6.14 11.92 -14.55
C PHE A 402 -7.31 12.83 -14.92
N ILE A 403 -8.46 12.24 -15.25
CA ILE A 403 -9.58 12.91 -15.91
C ILE A 403 -10.93 12.54 -15.27
N PRO A 404 -12.00 13.33 -15.48
CA PRO A 404 -13.33 12.93 -15.08
C PRO A 404 -13.86 11.75 -15.90
N SER A 405 -14.66 10.91 -15.26
CA SER A 405 -15.62 10.04 -15.95
C SER A 405 -16.69 10.88 -16.66
N ASP A 406 -17.17 10.41 -17.82
CA ASP A 406 -18.28 11.05 -18.54
C ASP A 406 -19.61 11.02 -17.77
N ALA A 407 -19.73 10.14 -16.77
CA ALA A 407 -20.94 9.94 -15.98
C ALA A 407 -20.92 10.65 -14.61
N ASN A 408 -20.02 11.61 -14.42
CA ASN A 408 -19.80 12.28 -13.14
C ASN A 408 -21.01 13.14 -12.69
N THR A 409 -21.76 12.69 -11.66
CA THR A 409 -22.94 13.38 -11.13
C THR A 409 -22.66 14.10 -9.80
N GLY A 410 -21.81 13.56 -8.94
CA GLY A 410 -21.40 14.13 -7.66
C GLY A 410 -20.24 15.13 -7.73
N PHE A 411 -19.91 15.71 -6.56
CA PHE A 411 -18.75 16.59 -6.39
C PHE A 411 -17.47 15.81 -6.12
N ILE A 412 -16.33 16.41 -6.46
CA ILE A 412 -15.01 15.90 -6.06
C ILE A 412 -14.29 16.97 -5.27
N THR A 413 -14.12 16.70 -3.97
CA THR A 413 -13.67 17.69 -3.01
C THR A 413 -12.35 17.32 -2.34
N ASN A 414 -11.55 18.34 -2.00
CA ASN A 414 -10.35 18.18 -1.18
C ASN A 414 -9.34 17.17 -1.74
N VAL A 415 -8.95 17.35 -3.01
CA VAL A 415 -7.97 16.49 -3.68
C VAL A 415 -6.59 17.15 -3.67
N SER A 416 -5.55 16.41 -3.31
CA SER A 416 -4.18 16.90 -3.32
C SER A 416 -3.26 15.93 -4.08
N ILE A 417 -2.49 16.46 -5.03
CA ILE A 417 -1.42 15.74 -5.73
C ILE A 417 -0.11 16.48 -5.44
N GLY A 418 0.81 15.86 -4.70
CA GLY A 418 2.06 16.51 -4.31
C GLY A 418 2.98 16.80 -5.51
N ARG A 419 3.20 15.80 -6.36
CA ARG A 419 3.93 15.92 -7.63
C ARG A 419 3.19 15.25 -8.76
N TYR A 420 3.10 15.91 -9.91
CA TYR A 420 2.47 15.36 -11.11
C TYR A 420 3.44 15.31 -12.29
N SER A 421 3.63 14.13 -12.87
CA SER A 421 4.47 13.95 -14.06
C SER A 421 3.70 13.26 -15.17
N ALA A 422 3.73 13.82 -16.38
CA ALA A 422 3.11 13.23 -17.56
C ALA A 422 4.06 13.25 -18.76
N PHE A 423 4.38 12.08 -19.31
CA PHE A 423 5.33 11.92 -20.41
C PHE A 423 4.74 11.07 -21.54
N ASN A 424 4.64 11.60 -22.76
CA ASN A 424 4.07 10.87 -23.90
C ASN A 424 2.62 10.40 -23.62
N VAL A 425 1.76 11.33 -23.21
CA VAL A 425 0.37 11.05 -22.79
C VAL A 425 -0.62 11.57 -23.84
N TYR A 426 -1.08 10.69 -24.73
CA TYR A 426 -1.83 11.08 -25.93
C TYR A 426 -3.20 10.41 -26.03
N GLY A 427 -4.23 11.23 -26.14
CA GLY A 427 -5.62 10.81 -26.34
C GLY A 427 -6.55 12.00 -26.50
N ASN A 428 -7.80 11.84 -26.07
CA ASN A 428 -8.85 12.86 -26.28
C ASN A 428 -8.85 13.98 -25.23
N TYR A 429 -8.02 13.88 -24.19
CA TYR A 429 -8.06 14.75 -23.02
C TYR A 429 -6.73 15.43 -22.76
N TYR A 430 -6.77 16.49 -21.96
CA TYR A 430 -5.57 17.01 -21.32
C TYR A 430 -5.02 15.96 -20.35
N SER A 431 -3.70 15.99 -20.10
CA SER A 431 -3.04 15.02 -19.22
C SER A 431 -3.67 15.04 -17.83
N LEU A 432 -4.12 16.19 -17.35
CA LEU A 432 -4.95 16.30 -16.15
C LEU A 432 -6.10 17.28 -16.40
N THR A 433 -7.31 16.88 -16.03
CA THR A 433 -8.51 17.71 -16.17
C THR A 433 -9.21 17.85 -14.83
N ILE A 434 -9.48 19.10 -14.44
CA ILE A 434 -10.29 19.50 -13.29
C ILE A 434 -11.60 20.06 -13.84
N ASP A 435 -12.71 19.37 -13.58
CA ASP A 435 -14.02 19.69 -14.13
C ASP A 435 -14.81 20.73 -13.31
N ASN A 436 -16.04 21.01 -13.71
CA ASN A 436 -16.91 22.00 -13.07
C ASN A 436 -17.43 21.59 -11.68
N LYS A 437 -17.22 20.35 -11.25
CA LYS A 437 -17.64 19.83 -9.94
C LYS A 437 -16.47 19.59 -9.00
N CYS A 438 -15.26 19.97 -9.41
CA CYS A 438 -14.08 19.94 -8.56
C CYS A 438 -14.04 21.16 -7.64
N VAL A 439 -13.86 20.91 -6.33
CA VAL A 439 -13.72 21.95 -5.30
C VAL A 439 -12.53 21.63 -4.38
N GLY A 440 -11.67 22.60 -4.10
CA GLY A 440 -10.56 22.39 -3.14
C GLY A 440 -9.50 21.44 -3.67
N TRP A 441 -9.01 21.67 -4.89
CA TRP A 441 -7.95 20.85 -5.50
C TRP A 441 -6.60 21.55 -5.43
N THR A 442 -5.56 20.82 -5.01
CA THR A 442 -4.18 21.30 -5.04
C THR A 442 -3.32 20.36 -5.86
N ILE A 443 -2.76 20.87 -6.95
CA ILE A 443 -1.69 20.20 -7.70
C ILE A 443 -0.39 20.89 -7.31
N GLY A 444 0.58 20.16 -6.80
CA GLY A 444 1.89 20.71 -6.41
C GLY A 444 2.79 20.95 -7.61
N GLU A 445 4.05 20.50 -7.53
CA GLU A 445 4.97 20.64 -8.65
C GLU A 445 4.59 19.71 -9.81
N HIS A 446 4.70 20.20 -11.05
CA HIS A 446 4.38 19.38 -12.21
C HIS A 446 5.37 19.48 -13.37
N ARG A 447 5.53 18.36 -14.09
CA ARG A 447 6.32 18.25 -15.31
C ARG A 447 5.56 17.47 -16.37
N ILE A 448 5.20 18.15 -17.46
CA ILE A 448 4.43 17.57 -18.55
C ILE A 448 5.21 17.77 -19.84
N SER A 449 5.42 16.69 -20.59
CA SER A 449 5.96 16.79 -21.93
C SER A 449 5.36 15.79 -22.88
N ASN A 450 5.11 16.22 -24.12
CA ASN A 450 4.59 15.38 -25.18
C ASN A 450 3.23 14.80 -24.79
N ALA A 451 2.24 15.64 -24.51
CA ALA A 451 0.89 15.20 -24.20
C ALA A 451 -0.13 15.77 -25.19
N SER A 452 -1.36 15.27 -25.16
CA SER A 452 -2.46 15.91 -25.88
C SER A 452 -2.65 17.35 -25.38
N GLY A 453 -2.67 17.59 -24.08
CA GLY A 453 -2.61 18.92 -23.45
C GLY A 453 -2.03 18.80 -22.04
N GLY A 454 -1.62 19.91 -21.41
CA GLY A 454 -1.08 19.85 -20.05
C GLY A 454 -2.16 19.73 -18.97
N ILE A 455 -2.42 20.80 -18.22
CA ILE A 455 -3.46 20.84 -17.19
C ILE A 455 -4.64 21.71 -17.66
N ARG A 456 -5.86 21.19 -17.54
CA ARG A 456 -7.10 21.92 -17.80
C ARG A 456 -7.89 22.14 -16.51
N VAL A 457 -8.35 23.37 -16.27
CA VAL A 457 -9.19 23.76 -15.13
C VAL A 457 -10.45 24.44 -15.64
N HIS A 458 -11.61 23.89 -15.30
CA HIS A 458 -12.90 24.44 -15.71
C HIS A 458 -13.21 25.78 -15.01
N PRO A 459 -13.81 26.78 -15.69
CA PRO A 459 -14.16 28.08 -15.11
C PRO A 459 -15.09 28.04 -13.89
N ASP A 460 -15.97 27.05 -13.83
CA ASP A 460 -16.92 26.86 -12.71
C ASP A 460 -16.35 26.07 -11.52
N SER A 461 -15.12 25.56 -11.64
CA SER A 461 -14.44 24.92 -10.50
C SER A 461 -14.09 25.95 -9.41
N ALA A 462 -13.92 25.48 -8.17
CA ALA A 462 -13.68 26.36 -7.03
C ALA A 462 -12.48 25.91 -6.18
N GLU A 463 -11.75 26.88 -5.63
CA GLU A 463 -10.64 26.65 -4.70
C GLU A 463 -9.55 25.75 -5.31
N ILE A 464 -9.14 26.09 -6.54
CA ILE A 464 -8.12 25.35 -7.28
C ILE A 464 -6.77 26.03 -7.10
N ASN A 465 -5.75 25.26 -6.75
CA ASN A 465 -4.37 25.70 -6.63
C ASN A 465 -3.47 24.83 -7.50
N ILE A 466 -2.78 25.44 -8.46
CA ILE A 466 -1.81 24.78 -9.33
C ILE A 466 -0.41 25.28 -8.99
N GLY A 467 0.50 24.42 -8.56
CA GLY A 467 1.85 24.78 -8.16
C GLY A 467 2.72 25.26 -9.32
N THR A 468 4.01 25.42 -9.04
CA THR A 468 4.98 25.78 -10.08
C THR A 468 5.31 24.55 -10.93
N GLY A 469 5.34 24.70 -12.25
CA GLY A 469 5.67 23.58 -13.12
C GLY A 469 5.77 23.93 -14.60
N SER A 470 5.99 22.91 -15.42
CA SER A 470 6.22 23.07 -16.85
C SER A 470 5.34 22.16 -17.70
N ALA A 471 4.87 22.67 -18.84
CA ALA A 471 4.16 21.92 -19.86
C ALA A 471 4.74 22.23 -21.24
N LYS A 472 5.21 21.19 -21.95
CA LYS A 472 5.84 21.38 -23.26
C LYS A 472 5.55 20.32 -24.31
N GLY A 473 5.71 20.66 -25.58
CA GLY A 473 5.60 19.68 -26.68
C GLY A 473 4.19 19.12 -26.83
N ASN A 474 3.17 19.79 -26.30
CA ASN A 474 1.79 19.29 -26.33
C ASN A 474 1.12 19.61 -27.67
N THR A 475 0.16 18.79 -28.09
CA THR A 475 -0.64 19.07 -29.30
C THR A 475 -1.58 20.26 -29.11
N GLU A 476 -2.18 20.35 -27.92
CA GLU A 476 -3.03 21.44 -27.45
C GLU A 476 -2.22 22.48 -26.68
N SER A 477 -2.88 23.32 -25.89
CA SER A 477 -2.21 24.31 -25.04
C SER A 477 -1.49 23.64 -23.87
N GLY A 478 -0.42 24.28 -23.40
CA GLY A 478 0.31 23.84 -22.21
C GLY A 478 -0.57 23.84 -20.97
N TYR A 479 -1.43 24.83 -20.85
CA TYR A 479 -2.46 24.93 -19.83
C TYR A 479 -3.76 25.47 -20.44
N ALA A 480 -4.89 25.09 -19.87
CA ALA A 480 -6.19 25.69 -20.18
C ALA A 480 -6.88 26.04 -18.87
N LEU A 481 -6.79 27.31 -18.47
CA LEU A 481 -7.05 27.74 -17.08
C LEU A 481 -8.25 28.66 -17.01
N GLY A 482 -9.21 28.30 -16.16
CA GLY A 482 -10.28 29.18 -15.72
C GLY A 482 -10.53 29.07 -14.21
N GLY A 483 -11.38 29.94 -13.70
CA GLY A 483 -11.85 29.89 -12.30
C GLY A 483 -11.69 31.22 -11.59
N ASN A 484 -12.70 31.60 -10.80
CA ASN A 484 -12.65 32.82 -9.99
C ASN A 484 -11.75 32.67 -8.75
N SER A 485 -11.63 31.46 -8.23
CA SER A 485 -10.79 31.11 -7.08
C SER A 485 -9.60 30.21 -7.47
N LEU A 486 -9.27 30.16 -8.77
CA LEU A 486 -8.01 29.60 -9.23
C LEU A 486 -6.85 30.43 -8.65
N SER A 487 -5.79 29.76 -8.23
CA SER A 487 -4.49 30.34 -7.97
C SER A 487 -3.43 29.45 -8.63
N HIS A 488 -2.30 30.03 -9.04
CA HIS A 488 -1.21 29.23 -9.55
C HIS A 488 0.18 29.80 -9.27
N GLY A 489 1.18 28.91 -9.29
CA GLY A 489 2.59 29.24 -9.24
C GLY A 489 3.13 29.71 -10.59
N VAL A 490 4.45 29.62 -10.77
CA VAL A 490 5.08 29.97 -12.05
C VAL A 490 4.84 28.85 -13.06
N LEU A 491 4.32 29.21 -14.24
CA LEU A 491 4.02 28.25 -15.31
C LEU A 491 5.01 28.42 -16.46
N PHE A 492 5.77 27.37 -16.75
CA PHE A 492 6.68 27.33 -17.90
C PHE A 492 6.00 26.62 -19.08
N ALA A 493 5.60 27.36 -20.12
CA ALA A 493 4.85 26.82 -21.25
C ALA A 493 5.58 27.06 -22.59
N ASN A 494 6.14 25.99 -23.17
CA ASN A 494 6.92 26.06 -24.41
C ASN A 494 6.57 24.92 -25.36
N GLU A 495 6.74 25.13 -26.66
CA GLU A 495 6.57 24.13 -27.71
C GLU A 495 5.18 23.49 -27.76
N ASN A 496 4.14 24.19 -27.27
CA ASN A 496 2.77 23.70 -27.33
C ASN A 496 2.13 24.08 -28.67
N GLY A 497 1.29 23.20 -29.22
CA GLY A 497 0.69 23.36 -30.55
C GLY A 497 -0.37 24.47 -30.64
N LYS A 498 -0.92 24.88 -29.49
CA LYS A 498 -1.80 26.06 -29.37
C LYS A 498 -1.15 27.14 -28.52
N ALA A 499 -1.78 27.57 -27.42
CA ALA A 499 -1.25 28.61 -26.56
C ALA A 499 -0.31 28.02 -25.49
N GLY A 500 0.54 28.86 -24.90
CA GLY A 500 1.20 28.49 -23.65
C GLY A 500 0.17 28.26 -22.54
N VAL A 501 -0.69 29.26 -22.33
CA VAL A 501 -1.90 29.18 -21.51
C VAL A 501 -3.10 29.64 -22.33
N ASP A 502 -4.12 28.78 -22.42
CA ASP A 502 -5.43 29.14 -22.91
C ASP A 502 -6.31 29.63 -21.75
N TYR A 503 -6.73 30.88 -21.80
CA TYR A 503 -7.58 31.49 -20.78
C TYR A 503 -9.04 31.13 -21.02
N LEU A 504 -9.66 30.44 -20.05
CA LEU A 504 -11.03 29.95 -20.15
C LEU A 504 -12.07 30.82 -19.44
N GLY A 505 -11.65 31.85 -18.69
CA GLY A 505 -12.55 32.72 -17.94
C GLY A 505 -12.26 32.79 -16.44
N GLY A 506 -12.85 33.78 -15.77
CA GLY A 506 -12.69 34.01 -14.33
C GLY A 506 -11.46 34.84 -13.97
N ILE A 507 -11.35 35.22 -12.70
CA ILE A 507 -10.36 36.22 -12.24
C ILE A 507 -9.09 35.64 -11.61
N GLY A 508 -9.00 34.31 -11.45
CA GLY A 508 -7.91 33.67 -10.73
C GLY A 508 -6.62 33.46 -11.52
N PHE A 509 -6.67 33.57 -12.86
CA PHE A 509 -5.50 33.41 -13.71
C PHE A 509 -4.58 34.66 -13.65
N ASP A 510 -3.31 34.47 -13.34
CA ASP A 510 -2.29 35.53 -13.29
C ASP A 510 -1.26 35.37 -14.41
N ALA A 511 -1.46 36.12 -15.49
CA ALA A 511 -0.57 36.11 -16.64
C ALA A 511 0.88 36.56 -16.31
N SER A 512 1.13 37.27 -15.21
CA SER A 512 2.48 37.71 -14.82
C SER A 512 3.39 36.56 -14.36
N LEU A 513 2.78 35.41 -14.03
CA LEU A 513 3.48 34.20 -13.59
C LEU A 513 3.74 33.21 -14.74
N VAL A 514 3.40 33.57 -15.98
CA VAL A 514 3.60 32.72 -17.16
C VAL A 514 4.93 33.05 -17.84
N ARG A 515 5.71 32.01 -18.14
CA ARG A 515 7.01 32.10 -18.81
C ARG A 515 7.03 31.16 -20.01
N GLY A 516 7.42 31.66 -21.17
CA GLY A 516 7.54 30.84 -22.37
C GLY A 516 7.82 31.68 -23.61
N TYR A 517 8.34 31.05 -24.66
CA TYR A 517 8.85 31.77 -25.83
C TYR A 517 8.30 31.28 -27.16
N VAL A 518 8.03 29.98 -27.31
CA VAL A 518 7.65 29.38 -28.59
C VAL A 518 6.39 28.56 -28.37
N ASN A 519 5.23 29.02 -28.82
CA ASN A 519 3.99 28.24 -28.83
C ASN A 519 3.30 28.48 -30.18
N GLY A 520 2.41 27.58 -30.60
CA GLY A 520 1.81 27.58 -31.94
C GLY A 520 0.95 28.82 -32.23
N THR A 521 0.35 29.42 -31.20
CA THR A 521 -0.44 30.66 -31.34
C THR A 521 0.18 31.82 -30.57
N VAL A 522 0.05 31.81 -29.25
CA VAL A 522 0.46 32.91 -28.34
C VAL A 522 0.93 32.34 -27.00
N LEU A 523 1.63 33.12 -26.19
CA LEU A 523 1.98 32.70 -24.84
C LEU A 523 0.73 32.60 -23.95
N VAL A 524 -0.17 33.59 -24.03
CA VAL A 524 -1.42 33.68 -23.27
C VAL A 524 -2.54 34.09 -24.24
N SER A 525 -3.65 33.33 -24.29
CA SER A 525 -4.76 33.60 -25.24
C SER A 525 -5.70 34.72 -24.83
N GLY A 526 -5.73 35.09 -23.54
CA GLY A 526 -6.56 36.17 -23.02
C GLY A 526 -6.24 36.51 -21.57
N TYR A 527 -6.85 37.59 -21.07
CA TYR A 527 -6.62 38.11 -19.73
C TYR A 527 -7.93 38.21 -18.95
N PRO A 528 -7.89 38.11 -17.61
CA PRO A 528 -9.08 38.38 -16.81
C PRO A 528 -9.54 39.83 -16.97
N GLY A 529 -10.81 40.01 -17.33
CA GLY A 529 -11.45 41.33 -17.41
C GLY A 529 -12.05 41.73 -16.07
N VAL A 530 -11.95 43.01 -15.70
CA VAL A 530 -12.53 43.54 -14.46
C VAL A 530 -13.77 44.39 -14.67
N LYS A 531 -14.23 44.51 -15.92
CA LYS A 531 -15.45 45.25 -16.30
C LYS A 531 -16.69 44.61 -15.65
N ASP A 532 -17.49 45.40 -14.95
CA ASP A 532 -18.75 44.97 -14.34
C ASP A 532 -19.94 45.49 -15.16
N GLY A 533 -20.35 44.68 -16.14
CA GLY A 533 -21.41 45.02 -17.09
C GLY A 533 -20.95 45.93 -18.22
N ASN A 534 -21.86 46.80 -18.68
CA ASN A 534 -21.65 47.76 -19.78
C ASN A 534 -21.30 49.16 -19.23
N PRO A 535 -20.79 50.08 -20.08
CA PRO A 535 -20.64 51.48 -19.66
C PRO A 535 -21.99 52.06 -19.18
N VAL A 536 -21.95 52.96 -18.21
CA VAL A 536 -23.13 53.53 -17.55
C VAL A 536 -23.32 55.00 -17.92
N ASN A 537 -24.44 55.63 -17.52
CA ASN A 537 -24.70 57.07 -17.69
C ASN A 537 -24.49 57.60 -19.13
N GLY A 538 -24.94 56.85 -20.14
CA GLY A 538 -24.85 57.24 -21.54
C GLY A 538 -23.44 57.19 -22.13
N TRP A 539 -22.45 56.70 -21.40
CA TRP A 539 -21.16 56.33 -21.97
C TRP A 539 -21.34 55.11 -22.87
N ALA A 540 -20.48 54.98 -23.89
CA ALA A 540 -20.50 53.84 -24.80
C ALA A 540 -19.07 53.43 -25.15
N ASP A 541 -18.84 52.12 -25.28
CA ASP A 541 -17.56 51.58 -25.74
C ASP A 541 -17.36 51.91 -27.23
N THR A 542 -16.15 52.33 -27.61
CA THR A 542 -15.80 52.51 -29.04
C THR A 542 -15.44 51.19 -29.73
N GLY A 543 -15.38 50.10 -28.98
CA GLY A 543 -14.87 48.80 -29.42
C GLY A 543 -13.43 48.52 -28.95
N ASP A 544 -12.79 49.50 -28.31
CA ASP A 544 -11.38 49.45 -27.91
C ASP A 544 -11.18 49.50 -26.39
N PHE A 545 -12.23 49.76 -25.60
CA PHE A 545 -12.10 49.94 -24.16
C PHE A 545 -11.90 48.62 -23.41
N ASP A 546 -10.86 48.58 -22.58
CA ASP A 546 -10.60 47.41 -21.76
C ASP A 546 -10.05 47.72 -20.37
N MET A 547 -10.33 46.78 -19.46
CA MET A 547 -9.82 46.79 -18.10
C MET A 547 -9.33 45.38 -17.76
N MET A 548 -8.04 45.13 -17.92
CA MET A 548 -7.43 43.80 -17.79
C MET A 548 -6.66 43.67 -16.48
N LEU A 549 -6.81 42.53 -15.79
CA LEU A 549 -6.06 42.19 -14.59
C LEU A 549 -4.81 41.38 -14.94
N THR A 550 -3.69 41.73 -14.33
CA THR A 550 -2.46 40.95 -14.34
C THR A 550 -1.80 41.09 -12.96
N GLY A 551 -1.63 39.97 -12.25
CA GLY A 551 -1.31 39.97 -10.83
C GLY A 551 -2.32 40.80 -10.03
N LYS A 552 -1.83 41.83 -9.36
CA LYS A 552 -2.66 42.79 -8.61
C LYS A 552 -2.89 44.10 -9.34
N THR A 553 -2.49 44.19 -10.61
CA THR A 553 -2.55 45.41 -11.40
C THR A 553 -3.68 45.31 -12.41
N VAL A 554 -4.61 46.26 -12.37
CA VAL A 554 -5.58 46.46 -13.44
C VAL A 554 -5.03 47.52 -14.38
N GLN A 555 -4.92 47.18 -15.65
CA GLN A 555 -4.64 48.11 -16.74
C GLN A 555 -5.96 48.63 -17.31
N ILE A 556 -6.08 49.95 -17.49
CA ILE A 556 -7.22 50.61 -18.12
C ILE A 556 -6.72 51.23 -19.42
N THR A 557 -7.26 50.76 -20.55
CA THR A 557 -6.83 51.17 -21.89
C THR A 557 -8.02 51.39 -22.81
N GLY A 558 -7.79 52.04 -23.94
CA GLY A 558 -8.79 52.20 -25.00
C GLY A 558 -9.61 53.46 -24.84
N SER A 559 -10.86 53.44 -25.30
CA SER A 559 -11.68 54.65 -25.36
C SER A 559 -13.17 54.44 -25.21
N LEU A 560 -13.83 55.45 -24.63
CA LEU A 560 -15.28 55.53 -24.51
C LEU A 560 -15.80 56.79 -25.20
N THR A 561 -17.01 56.71 -25.76
CA THR A 561 -17.79 57.89 -26.16
C THR A 561 -18.33 58.58 -24.91
N ARG A 562 -18.18 59.91 -24.84
CA ARG A 562 -18.60 60.75 -23.72
C ARG A 562 -20.07 60.56 -23.37
N GLY A 563 -20.33 60.22 -22.11
CA GLY A 563 -21.68 60.14 -21.55
C GLY A 563 -22.24 61.43 -20.94
N THR A 564 -23.32 61.30 -20.18
CA THR A 564 -24.12 62.41 -19.64
C THR A 564 -23.82 62.72 -18.17
N ALA A 565 -23.10 61.84 -17.46
CA ALA A 565 -22.61 62.06 -16.10
C ALA A 565 -21.16 61.58 -15.95
N ALA A 566 -20.50 61.93 -14.85
CA ALA A 566 -19.07 61.69 -14.69
C ALA A 566 -18.70 60.20 -14.57
N VAL A 567 -19.52 59.37 -13.92
CA VAL A 567 -19.25 57.93 -13.80
C VAL A 567 -19.48 57.24 -15.14
N ALA A 568 -18.42 56.65 -15.70
CA ALA A 568 -18.41 56.02 -17.01
C ALA A 568 -18.56 54.50 -16.97
N TYR A 569 -18.00 53.84 -15.96
CA TYR A 569 -17.98 52.37 -15.86
C TYR A 569 -17.85 51.91 -14.41
N ASN A 570 -18.28 50.68 -14.13
CA ASN A 570 -18.03 49.99 -12.86
C ASN A 570 -17.01 48.85 -13.04
N THR A 571 -16.19 48.63 -12.02
CA THR A 571 -15.32 47.45 -11.90
C THR A 571 -15.90 46.45 -10.91
N ILE A 572 -15.63 45.16 -11.13
CA ILE A 572 -16.03 44.09 -10.22
C ILE A 572 -15.50 44.33 -8.80
N ALA A 573 -16.26 43.87 -7.80
CA ALA A 573 -15.96 44.14 -6.40
C ALA A 573 -14.58 43.65 -5.95
N ALA A 574 -14.15 42.50 -6.47
CA ALA A 574 -12.86 41.87 -6.16
C ALA A 574 -11.65 42.71 -6.62
N CYS A 575 -11.83 43.57 -7.63
CA CYS A 575 -10.75 44.34 -8.23
C CYS A 575 -10.84 45.85 -7.93
N ARG A 576 -11.52 46.25 -6.85
CA ARG A 576 -11.59 47.67 -6.44
C ARG A 576 -10.27 48.12 -5.80
N PRO A 577 -9.86 49.40 -5.92
CA PRO A 577 -8.66 49.92 -5.27
C PRO A 577 -8.88 50.29 -3.79
N LEU A 578 -7.81 50.32 -2.99
CA LEU A 578 -7.86 50.77 -1.58
C LEU A 578 -8.11 52.27 -1.40
N LYS A 579 -7.64 53.07 -2.35
CA LYS A 579 -7.75 54.53 -2.37
C LYS A 579 -8.12 54.99 -3.77
N ARG A 580 -8.65 56.21 -3.90
CA ARG A 580 -8.85 56.84 -5.21
C ARG A 580 -7.51 56.89 -5.96
N VAL A 581 -7.48 56.46 -7.22
CA VAL A 581 -6.29 56.49 -8.08
C VAL A 581 -6.58 57.33 -9.33
N PRO A 582 -5.77 58.35 -9.64
CA PRO A 582 -5.85 59.08 -10.91
C PRO A 582 -5.58 58.14 -12.10
N VAL A 583 -6.41 58.23 -13.14
CA VAL A 583 -6.25 57.49 -14.39
C VAL A 583 -5.95 58.52 -15.49
N PRO A 584 -4.77 58.47 -16.15
CA PRO A 584 -4.50 59.35 -17.27
C PRO A 584 -5.55 59.17 -18.37
N ALA A 585 -6.21 60.26 -18.74
CA ALA A 585 -7.21 60.31 -19.79
C ALA A 585 -7.11 61.62 -20.58
N TRP A 586 -7.51 61.58 -21.85
CA TRP A 586 -7.54 62.74 -22.74
C TRP A 586 -8.68 62.62 -23.74
N GLY A 587 -9.06 63.73 -24.36
CA GLY A 587 -10.01 63.74 -25.46
C GLY A 587 -9.77 64.91 -26.40
N VAL A 588 -10.69 65.12 -27.34
CA VAL A 588 -10.61 66.22 -28.31
C VAL A 588 -11.67 67.27 -27.99
N SER A 589 -11.26 68.53 -27.83
CA SER A 589 -12.15 69.66 -27.57
C SER A 589 -13.01 70.01 -28.80
N ALA A 590 -14.01 70.88 -28.60
CA ALA A 590 -14.81 71.42 -29.72
C ALA A 590 -13.96 72.19 -30.76
N THR A 591 -12.79 72.70 -30.35
CA THR A 591 -11.83 73.38 -31.23
C THR A 591 -10.78 72.44 -31.82
N SER A 592 -11.05 71.13 -31.83
CA SER A 592 -10.14 70.09 -32.36
C SER A 592 -8.76 70.04 -31.69
N SER A 593 -8.66 70.47 -30.43
CA SER A 593 -7.42 70.42 -29.65
C SER A 593 -7.44 69.23 -28.69
N MET A 594 -6.34 68.51 -28.57
CA MET A 594 -6.22 67.43 -27.58
C MET A 594 -6.10 68.05 -26.19
N ILE A 595 -6.96 67.64 -25.27
CA ILE A 595 -7.01 68.18 -23.90
C ILE A 595 -6.99 67.04 -22.86
N PRO A 596 -6.29 67.23 -21.72
CA PRO A 596 -6.35 66.27 -20.62
C PRO A 596 -7.76 66.25 -20.02
N VAL A 597 -8.20 65.07 -19.59
CA VAL A 597 -9.50 64.86 -18.93
C VAL A 597 -9.25 64.31 -17.54
N GLU A 598 -9.74 65.01 -16.53
CA GLU A 598 -9.63 64.55 -15.15
C GLU A 598 -10.43 63.25 -14.95
N CYS A 599 -9.74 62.17 -14.59
CA CYS A 599 -10.32 60.84 -14.44
C CYS A 599 -9.71 60.09 -13.25
N TYR A 600 -10.54 59.33 -12.55
CA TYR A 600 -10.18 58.56 -11.37
C TYR A 600 -10.85 57.19 -11.39
N ILE A 601 -10.19 56.19 -10.82
CA ILE A 601 -10.87 55.00 -10.30
C ILE A 601 -11.13 55.20 -8.81
N GLU A 602 -12.40 55.15 -8.43
CA GLU A 602 -12.85 55.38 -7.06
C GLU A 602 -12.77 54.10 -6.21
N THR A 603 -12.79 54.23 -4.88
CA THR A 603 -12.69 53.09 -3.94
C THR A 603 -13.87 52.12 -4.01
N ASN A 604 -15.00 52.56 -4.58
CA ASN A 604 -16.17 51.76 -4.88
C ASN A 604 -16.12 51.09 -6.27
N GLY A 605 -15.03 51.25 -7.02
CA GLY A 605 -14.84 50.66 -8.35
C GLY A 605 -15.40 51.47 -9.51
N GLN A 606 -15.84 52.70 -9.29
CA GLN A 606 -16.34 53.55 -10.37
C GLN A 606 -15.19 54.21 -11.13
N LEU A 607 -15.18 54.08 -12.45
CA LEU A 607 -14.37 54.91 -13.34
C LEU A 607 -15.07 56.27 -13.48
N ASN A 608 -14.58 57.26 -12.74
CA ASN A 608 -15.16 58.59 -12.65
C ASN A 608 -14.37 59.58 -13.52
N VAL A 609 -14.96 60.00 -14.64
CA VAL A 609 -14.41 60.98 -15.57
C VAL A 609 -14.93 62.37 -15.16
N ALA A 610 -14.37 62.92 -14.08
CA ALA A 610 -14.78 64.22 -13.54
C ALA A 610 -14.71 65.36 -14.59
N GLY A 611 -13.70 65.32 -15.47
CA GLY A 611 -13.47 66.32 -16.52
C GLY A 611 -14.31 66.15 -17.78
N PHE A 612 -15.29 65.24 -17.83
CA PHE A 612 -16.00 64.87 -19.07
C PHE A 612 -16.68 66.04 -19.80
N ALA A 613 -17.08 67.10 -19.08
CA ALA A 613 -17.74 68.27 -19.66
C ALA A 613 -16.83 69.10 -20.59
N SER A 614 -15.51 68.90 -20.52
CA SER A 614 -14.54 69.54 -21.42
C SER A 614 -14.55 68.96 -22.85
N ILE A 615 -15.14 67.77 -23.02
CA ILE A 615 -15.25 67.05 -24.29
C ILE A 615 -16.62 67.31 -24.91
N PRO A 616 -16.77 67.53 -26.23
CA PRO A 616 -18.09 67.69 -26.86
C PRO A 616 -18.98 66.46 -26.69
N THR A 617 -20.31 66.67 -26.74
CA THR A 617 -21.27 65.55 -26.70
C THR A 617 -21.03 64.63 -27.90
N GLY A 618 -20.95 63.32 -27.67
CA GLY A 618 -20.56 62.35 -28.71
C GLY A 618 -19.06 62.31 -29.01
N GLY A 619 -18.23 63.11 -28.34
CA GLY A 619 -16.77 63.05 -28.45
C GLY A 619 -16.18 61.85 -27.71
N THR A 620 -14.94 61.50 -28.05
CA THR A 620 -14.23 60.33 -27.51
C THR A 620 -13.28 60.72 -26.37
N VAL A 621 -13.25 59.90 -25.32
CA VAL A 621 -12.27 59.96 -24.23
C VAL A 621 -11.42 58.71 -24.27
N TYR A 622 -10.11 58.90 -24.30
CA TYR A 622 -9.10 57.86 -24.32
C TYR A 622 -8.48 57.69 -22.93
N PHE A 623 -8.16 56.45 -22.57
CA PHE A 623 -7.64 56.05 -21.27
C PHE A 623 -6.31 55.32 -21.44
N SER A 624 -5.35 55.62 -20.57
CA SER A 624 -4.11 54.86 -20.46
C SER A 624 -3.59 54.95 -19.03
N GLY A 625 -3.97 53.99 -18.20
CA GLY A 625 -3.61 54.00 -16.79
C GLY A 625 -3.60 52.62 -16.18
N GLN A 626 -3.22 52.58 -14.91
CA GLN A 626 -3.28 51.36 -14.13
C GLN A 626 -3.53 51.67 -12.66
N TYR A 627 -4.08 50.70 -11.95
CA TYR A 627 -4.24 50.79 -10.50
C TYR A 627 -4.03 49.42 -9.84
N LEU A 628 -3.76 49.43 -8.53
CA LEU A 628 -3.63 48.21 -7.74
C LEU A 628 -4.95 47.83 -7.08
N THR A 629 -5.31 46.56 -7.15
CA THR A 629 -6.44 45.98 -6.42
C THR A 629 -6.17 45.96 -4.91
N LYS A 630 -7.23 45.77 -4.13
CA LYS A 630 -7.18 45.72 -2.65
C LYS A 630 -6.27 44.65 -2.08
#